data_AF-A0A4Y4AXI9-F1
#
_entry.id   AF-A0A4Y4AXI9-F1
#
_cell.length_a   1.000
_cell.length_b   1.000
_cell.length_c   1.000
_cell.angle_alpha   90.00
_cell.angle_beta   90.00
_cell.angle_gamma   90.00
#
_symmetry.space_group_name_H-M   'P 1'
#
loop_
_entity.id
_entity.type
_entity.pdbx_description
1 polymer ?
#
loop_
_entity_poly.entity_id
_entity_poly.type
_entity_poly.pdbx_seq_one_letter_code
_entity_poly.pdbx_strand_id
1 'polypeptide(L)'
;MNKILIWSITAALAGFLFGFDTVVISGAERKLQLLWGTSDIFHGIVVIGMALWGTVIGAFFGGIPTNKIGRKNTLIWIGVLYTISAMGSGLANDPWTFAIFRFIGGLGVGASTIAAPAYISEIAPAKDRGKLVGLYQFNIVFGILIAFLSNYLLNNIGENAWRWMIGIEALPAAIYTLFAFTIPKSPRWLLTKFRKDEAIKVLQKISPDQDPEKLMLEIKDEMENTVPNENIFLKKYRFPLILAFCIAFFNQLSGINALLYYAPRIFEEAGLGESTALLSSIGIGVTNMLFTLLGVILIDRLGRKQLMLICSYGYIISLSLVSAAFFFSWEGSFMPVFLFMFIAAHAIGQGTVIWVFISEIFPNHLRGSGQSFGSSVHWVLAAVVPSLVPILFSTIGAAVVFLFFAIMMVFQLLFVLFMMPETKGVSLEELSKKLTNKNIKMKLKKHLPLLFSSVLFFLIVGCKPTSVNVQTTSANPSSEEQMYRPNFHFSPQKGWMNDPNGLFYLNGTYHLFFQHTPFQSVPDFGKMHWGHAISKDLVKWEELTPAIAYDEKGAIFSGSAVVDTDNTSGFGDGKNVPVVAIFTYNDMKKEKAGEIDAQSQAIAYSLDNGKTWTKYSNNPVLKNPGIKDFRDPKVFWDAKRKQWVMGLAAQDRQHFYGSKNLKDWTFLSEFGKDVGGHGGVWECPDLFPIKVEGTNEEKWVLIVNINPGGPNGGSAAQYFVGDFDGKTFKMDDVFTKQLQKEKVAWLDWGRDNYASVSFDNVPDNKRVIIGWMSNWDYADKVPTSAWRGSATIPREIQLVKKGNDYTLVNNPVKEINKYVSKTIKVKNIKGKGKLSIPEAGKIDLTQAIINFNLKNLKQETYTFTLSNAAGESLDFGINNSDHYLFLDRTKSGKTDFSEKFAPKITKAPLEGNQKEAAFKIILDKTSIEIFYNNGEKVITEIFFSNQPFTELSVSLNQETELNNLVINQLNIN
;
A
#
# COMPACT_ATOMS: atom_id res chain seq x y z
N MET A 1 5.69 52.72 19.41
CA MET A 1 6.11 51.55 18.60
C MET A 1 5.55 51.68 17.19
N ASN A 2 6.35 51.44 16.15
CA ASN A 2 5.89 51.45 14.77
C ASN A 2 4.75 50.41 14.61
N LYS A 3 3.53 50.82 14.21
CA LYS A 3 2.35 49.93 14.12
C LYS A 3 2.60 48.70 13.25
N ILE A 4 3.43 48.85 12.23
CA ILE A 4 3.86 47.76 11.33
C ILE A 4 4.63 46.68 12.10
N LEU A 5 5.50 47.08 13.03
CA LEU A 5 6.27 46.14 13.85
C LEU A 5 5.35 45.32 14.74
N ILE A 6 4.35 45.97 15.37
CA ILE A 6 3.34 45.26 16.18
C ILE A 6 2.58 44.25 15.33
N TRP A 7 2.05 44.67 14.17
CA TRP A 7 1.31 43.76 13.30
C TRP A 7 2.17 42.61 12.75
N SER A 8 3.44 42.88 12.49
CA SER A 8 4.39 41.86 12.02
C SER A 8 4.72 40.87 13.14
N ILE A 9 4.94 41.34 14.37
CA ILE A 9 5.13 40.47 15.55
C ILE A 9 3.87 39.62 15.77
N THR A 10 2.68 40.23 15.75
CA THR A 10 1.42 39.52 15.90
C THR A 10 1.26 38.42 14.86
N ALA A 11 1.52 38.69 13.58
CA ALA A 11 1.46 37.65 12.55
C ALA A 11 2.56 36.60 12.72
N ALA A 12 3.76 37.00 13.13
CA ALA A 12 4.90 36.12 13.36
C ALA A 12 4.71 35.15 14.54
N LEU A 13 3.87 35.49 15.53
CA LEU A 13 3.48 34.59 16.62
C LEU A 13 2.76 33.32 16.13
N ALA A 14 2.25 33.30 14.90
CA ALA A 14 1.79 32.04 14.29
C ALA A 14 2.93 31.01 14.17
N GLY A 15 4.17 31.50 14.00
CA GLY A 15 5.38 30.68 14.02
C GLY A 15 5.68 30.14 15.40
N PHE A 16 5.36 30.90 16.47
CA PHE A 16 5.50 30.43 17.85
C PHE A 16 4.62 29.22 18.11
N LEU A 17 3.34 29.29 17.74
CA LEU A 17 2.42 28.16 17.87
C LEU A 17 2.89 26.95 17.06
N PHE A 18 3.37 27.17 15.83
CA PHE A 18 3.94 26.09 15.02
C PHE A 18 5.13 25.42 15.73
N GLY A 19 6.13 26.18 16.15
CA GLY A 19 7.29 25.61 16.85
C GLY A 19 6.89 24.90 18.15
N PHE A 20 5.89 25.42 18.85
CA PHE A 20 5.37 24.84 20.08
C PHE A 20 4.68 23.49 19.84
N ASP A 21 3.66 23.45 18.98
CA ASP A 21 2.87 22.24 18.65
C ASP A 21 3.75 21.09 18.11
N THR A 22 4.78 21.44 17.34
CA THR A 22 5.71 20.49 16.74
C THR A 22 6.41 19.65 17.79
N VAL A 23 6.84 20.27 18.90
CA VAL A 23 7.76 19.65 19.85
C VAL A 23 7.09 19.30 21.16
N VAL A 24 5.98 19.94 21.52
CA VAL A 24 5.32 19.67 22.81
C VAL A 24 4.95 18.19 22.99
N ILE A 25 4.62 17.49 21.89
CA ILE A 25 4.32 16.05 21.93
C ILE A 25 5.51 15.19 22.36
N SER A 26 6.75 15.65 22.18
CA SER A 26 7.95 14.86 22.51
C SER A 26 8.05 14.51 24.00
N GLY A 27 7.48 15.33 24.89
CA GLY A 27 7.45 15.07 26.33
C GLY A 27 6.37 14.09 26.76
N ALA A 28 5.38 13.86 25.91
CA ALA A 28 4.22 13.01 26.19
C ALA A 28 4.17 11.74 25.33
N GLU A 29 4.88 11.68 24.20
CA GLU A 29 4.74 10.62 23.21
C GLU A 29 4.95 9.23 23.80
N ARG A 30 6.01 9.02 24.58
CA ARG A 30 6.31 7.70 25.16
C ARG A 30 5.24 7.29 26.18
N LYS A 31 4.76 8.26 26.98
CA LYS A 31 3.66 8.06 27.94
C LYS A 31 2.36 7.71 27.25
N LEU A 32 2.04 8.37 26.13
CA LEU A 32 0.87 8.08 25.29
C LEU A 32 0.97 6.68 24.68
N GLN A 33 2.16 6.27 24.23
CA GLN A 33 2.40 4.94 23.69
C GLN A 33 2.08 3.85 24.72
N LEU A 34 2.55 4.04 25.96
CA LEU A 34 2.32 3.12 27.07
C LEU A 34 0.88 3.15 27.56
N LEU A 35 0.27 4.34 27.69
CA LEU A 35 -1.10 4.52 28.17
C LEU A 35 -2.12 3.79 27.31
N TRP A 36 -1.98 3.86 25.99
CA TRP A 36 -2.91 3.25 25.05
C TRP A 36 -2.44 1.90 24.50
N GLY A 37 -1.29 1.39 24.95
CA GLY A 37 -0.74 0.11 24.49
C GLY A 37 -0.52 0.06 22.97
N THR A 38 -0.14 1.17 22.36
CA THR A 38 -0.07 1.30 20.89
C THR A 38 1.20 0.66 20.32
N SER A 39 1.05 -0.06 19.21
CA SER A 39 2.20 -0.59 18.46
C SER A 39 3.08 0.56 17.94
N ASP A 40 4.38 0.32 17.73
CA ASP A 40 5.29 1.35 17.21
C ASP A 40 4.80 1.96 15.88
N ILE A 41 4.21 1.14 15.02
CA ILE A 41 3.64 1.58 13.74
C ILE A 41 2.46 2.52 13.98
N PHE A 42 1.52 2.10 14.83
CA PHE A 42 0.35 2.90 15.14
C PHE A 42 0.74 4.20 15.84
N HIS A 43 1.66 4.14 16.81
CA HIS A 43 2.15 5.30 17.53
C HIS A 43 2.82 6.31 16.59
N GLY A 44 3.72 5.84 15.73
CA GLY A 44 4.40 6.69 14.75
C GLY A 44 3.47 7.30 13.71
N ILE A 45 2.56 6.51 13.12
CA ILE A 45 1.70 6.98 12.03
C ILE A 45 0.49 7.77 12.55
N VAL A 46 -0.15 7.32 13.63
CA VAL A 46 -1.42 7.85 14.12
C VAL A 46 -1.20 8.88 15.23
N VAL A 47 -0.46 8.54 16.29
CA VAL A 47 -0.29 9.44 17.45
C VAL A 47 0.64 10.60 17.12
N ILE A 48 1.76 10.33 16.44
CA ILE A 48 2.75 11.34 16.06
C ILE A 48 2.47 11.90 14.66
N GLY A 49 2.17 11.03 13.70
CA GLY A 49 2.05 11.38 12.29
C GLY A 49 0.86 12.24 11.91
N MET A 50 -0.27 12.18 12.63
CA MET A 50 -1.50 12.85 12.19
C MET A 50 -1.41 14.38 12.16
N ALA A 51 -0.66 14.99 13.08
CA ALA A 51 -0.37 16.42 13.03
C ALA A 51 0.48 16.80 11.80
N LEU A 52 1.45 15.95 11.46
CA LEU A 52 2.33 16.14 10.32
C LEU A 52 1.58 15.98 8.99
N TRP A 53 0.69 14.97 8.89
CA TRP A 53 -0.20 14.82 7.74
C TRP A 53 -1.22 15.96 7.62
N GLY A 54 -1.74 16.45 8.74
CA GLY A 54 -2.50 17.70 8.78
C GLY A 54 -1.68 18.88 8.24
N THR A 55 -0.39 18.96 8.61
CA THR A 55 0.54 20.00 8.11
C THR A 55 0.75 19.92 6.61
N VAL A 56 0.91 18.71 6.06
CA VAL A 56 1.00 18.49 4.61
C VAL A 56 -0.23 19.06 3.90
N ILE A 57 -1.43 18.69 4.36
CA ILE A 57 -2.69 19.14 3.76
C ILE A 57 -2.87 20.66 3.94
N GLY A 58 -2.57 21.18 5.13
CA GLY A 58 -2.61 22.61 5.42
C GLY A 58 -1.66 23.42 4.53
N ALA A 59 -0.48 22.90 4.22
CA ALA A 59 0.48 23.54 3.33
C ALA A 59 0.05 23.47 1.86
N PHE A 60 -0.52 22.36 1.40
CA PHE A 60 -1.03 22.27 0.02
C PHE A 60 -2.23 23.18 -0.23
N PHE A 61 -3.18 23.22 0.71
CA PHE A 61 -4.47 23.90 0.51
C PHE A 61 -4.56 25.26 1.21
N GLY A 62 -3.60 25.63 2.06
CA GLY A 62 -3.59 26.88 2.84
C GLY A 62 -3.57 28.16 1.99
N GLY A 63 -3.15 28.07 0.72
CA GLY A 63 -3.28 29.17 -0.24
C GLY A 63 -4.74 29.53 -0.57
N ILE A 64 -5.65 28.56 -0.55
CA ILE A 64 -7.07 28.75 -0.89
C ILE A 64 -7.76 29.72 0.09
N PRO A 65 -7.78 29.48 1.42
CA PRO A 65 -8.37 30.43 2.37
C PRO A 65 -7.62 31.77 2.34
N THR A 66 -6.29 31.75 2.24
CA THR A 66 -5.46 32.97 2.20
C THR A 66 -5.84 33.90 1.04
N ASN A 67 -6.25 33.34 -0.10
CA ASN A 67 -6.70 34.08 -1.28
C ASN A 67 -8.22 34.35 -1.28
N LYS A 68 -9.04 33.47 -0.73
CA LYS A 68 -10.51 33.59 -0.72
C LYS A 68 -11.02 34.56 0.34
N ILE A 69 -10.62 34.36 1.61
CA ILE A 69 -11.10 35.13 2.77
C ILE A 69 -10.07 36.16 3.28
N GLY A 70 -8.83 36.09 2.78
CA GLY A 70 -7.78 37.06 3.05
C GLY A 70 -6.89 36.69 4.23
N ARG A 71 -5.64 37.19 4.19
CA ARG A 71 -4.55 36.82 5.11
C ARG A 71 -4.95 36.96 6.59
N LYS A 72 -5.54 38.10 6.96
CA LYS A 72 -6.02 38.37 8.33
C LYS A 72 -6.98 37.28 8.83
N ASN A 73 -8.01 36.98 8.05
CA ASN A 73 -9.04 36.03 8.47
C ASN A 73 -8.48 34.61 8.53
N THR A 74 -7.56 34.26 7.65
CA THR A 74 -6.84 32.99 7.71
C THR A 74 -5.99 32.89 8.98
N LEU A 75 -5.27 33.94 9.37
CA LEU A 75 -4.51 33.97 10.63
C LEU A 75 -5.40 33.80 11.87
N ILE A 76 -6.59 34.41 11.89
CA ILE A 76 -7.57 34.20 12.97
C ILE A 76 -7.99 32.73 13.03
N TRP A 77 -8.36 32.13 11.90
CA TRP A 77 -8.75 30.72 11.86
C TRP A 77 -7.62 29.78 12.26
N ILE A 78 -6.38 30.07 11.88
CA ILE A 78 -5.20 29.32 12.33
C ILE A 78 -5.14 29.30 13.86
N GLY A 79 -5.29 30.45 14.51
CA GLY A 79 -5.32 30.53 15.97
C GLY A 79 -6.46 29.71 16.60
N VAL A 80 -7.65 29.75 16.00
CA VAL A 80 -8.80 28.92 16.44
C VAL A 80 -8.51 27.42 16.29
N LEU A 81 -7.91 26.99 15.18
CA LEU A 81 -7.55 25.59 14.94
C LEU A 81 -6.54 25.08 15.96
N TYR A 82 -5.52 25.89 16.31
CA TYR A 82 -4.57 25.54 17.38
C TYR A 82 -5.25 25.42 18.75
N THR A 83 -6.12 26.37 19.11
CA THR A 83 -6.85 26.30 20.40
C THR A 83 -7.71 25.04 20.48
N ILE A 84 -8.45 24.71 19.42
CA ILE A 84 -9.29 23.50 19.36
C ILE A 84 -8.43 22.23 19.41
N SER A 85 -7.32 22.20 18.67
CA SER A 85 -6.36 21.09 18.66
C SER A 85 -5.80 20.84 20.06
N ALA A 86 -5.24 21.86 20.69
CA ALA A 86 -4.60 21.73 22.01
C ALA A 86 -5.60 21.29 23.09
N MET A 87 -6.79 21.91 23.15
CA MET A 87 -7.83 21.52 24.10
C MET A 87 -8.33 20.10 23.84
N GLY A 88 -8.63 19.78 22.58
CA GLY A 88 -9.16 18.47 22.21
C GLY A 88 -8.15 17.34 22.42
N SER A 89 -6.88 17.56 22.08
CA SER A 89 -5.81 16.59 22.33
C SER A 89 -5.53 16.40 23.82
N GLY A 90 -5.59 17.46 24.65
CA GLY A 90 -5.46 17.32 26.11
C GLY A 90 -6.64 16.58 26.77
N LEU A 91 -7.85 16.73 26.21
CA LEU A 91 -9.08 16.09 26.71
C LEU A 91 -9.36 14.70 26.12
N ALA A 92 -8.60 14.27 25.11
CA ALA A 92 -8.80 12.99 24.45
C ALA A 92 -8.63 11.80 25.41
N ASN A 93 -9.46 10.76 25.25
CA ASN A 93 -9.40 9.54 26.06
C ASN A 93 -8.93 8.32 25.27
N ASP A 94 -8.92 8.42 23.95
CA ASP A 94 -8.52 7.37 23.02
C ASP A 94 -7.61 7.96 21.92
N PRO A 95 -6.76 7.14 21.29
CA PRO A 95 -5.80 7.60 20.31
C PRO A 95 -6.41 8.17 19.03
N TRP A 96 -7.64 7.78 18.65
CA TRP A 96 -8.28 8.26 17.43
C TRP A 96 -8.81 9.68 17.61
N THR A 97 -9.48 9.93 18.75
CA THR A 97 -9.89 11.29 19.12
C THR A 97 -8.69 12.20 19.25
N PHE A 98 -7.60 11.74 19.87
CA PHE A 98 -6.35 12.48 19.96
C PHE A 98 -5.79 12.82 18.57
N ALA A 99 -5.71 11.83 17.68
CA ALA A 99 -5.24 11.98 16.31
C ALA A 99 -6.07 12.99 15.50
N ILE A 100 -7.40 12.97 15.62
CA ILE A 100 -8.29 13.93 14.92
C ILE A 100 -7.98 15.36 15.35
N PHE A 101 -7.86 15.63 16.65
CA PHE A 101 -7.52 16.96 17.13
C PHE A 101 -6.12 17.40 16.72
N ARG A 102 -5.13 16.49 16.78
CA ARG A 102 -3.78 16.74 16.27
C ARG A 102 -3.77 17.06 14.78
N PHE A 103 -4.58 16.35 13.98
CA PHE A 103 -4.73 16.62 12.55
C PHE A 103 -5.30 18.02 12.29
N ILE A 104 -6.30 18.46 13.07
CA ILE A 104 -6.86 19.82 13.02
C ILE A 104 -5.78 20.86 13.30
N GLY A 105 -4.94 20.65 14.32
CA GLY A 105 -3.78 21.51 14.62
C GLY A 105 -2.80 21.55 13.45
N GLY A 106 -2.50 20.40 12.87
CA GLY A 106 -1.68 20.26 11.68
C GLY A 106 -2.16 21.11 10.50
N LEU A 107 -3.47 21.15 10.22
CA LEU A 107 -4.03 22.03 9.18
C LEU A 107 -3.68 23.51 9.45
N GLY A 108 -3.74 23.93 10.72
CA GLY A 108 -3.33 25.25 11.20
C GLY A 108 -1.84 25.50 10.98
N VAL A 109 -0.98 24.53 11.35
CA VAL A 109 0.47 24.57 11.11
C VAL A 109 0.77 24.82 9.65
N GLY A 110 0.27 23.96 8.76
CA GLY A 110 0.52 24.05 7.32
C GLY A 110 0.04 25.38 6.74
N ALA A 111 -1.18 25.82 7.09
CA ALA A 111 -1.72 27.09 6.61
C ALA A 111 -0.92 28.31 7.14
N SER A 112 -0.36 28.23 8.34
CA SER A 112 0.44 29.31 8.94
C SER A 112 1.72 29.60 8.15
N THR A 113 2.34 28.56 7.58
CA THR A 113 3.58 28.69 6.78
C THR A 113 3.37 29.51 5.50
N ILE A 114 2.11 29.63 5.06
CA ILE A 114 1.73 30.45 3.90
C ILE A 114 1.21 31.81 4.35
N ALA A 115 0.23 31.83 5.26
CA ALA A 115 -0.50 33.05 5.60
C ALA A 115 0.37 34.08 6.33
N ALA A 116 1.22 33.66 7.27
CA ALA A 116 1.98 34.59 8.11
C ALA A 116 3.13 35.28 7.34
N PRO A 117 4.03 34.56 6.64
CA PRO A 117 5.07 35.21 5.84
C PRO A 117 4.50 36.10 4.74
N ALA A 118 3.43 35.65 4.07
CA ALA A 118 2.74 36.45 3.05
C ALA A 118 2.20 37.75 3.65
N TYR A 119 1.45 37.67 4.75
CA TYR A 119 0.91 38.86 5.42
C TYR A 119 2.01 39.86 5.79
N ILE A 120 3.08 39.39 6.45
CA ILE A 120 4.19 40.24 6.88
C ILE A 120 4.84 40.92 5.66
N SER A 121 5.08 40.16 4.58
CA SER A 121 5.70 40.69 3.36
C SER A 121 4.85 41.77 2.67
N GLU A 122 3.52 41.68 2.78
CA GLU A 122 2.55 42.57 2.14
C GLU A 122 2.33 43.88 2.91
N ILE A 123 2.65 43.92 4.21
CA ILE A 123 2.57 45.13 5.04
C ILE A 123 3.94 45.74 5.37
N ALA A 124 5.04 45.03 5.14
CA ALA A 124 6.37 45.48 5.49
C ALA A 124 6.96 46.43 4.43
N PRO A 125 7.60 47.55 4.85
CA PRO A 125 8.41 48.39 3.97
C PRO A 125 9.51 47.58 3.29
N ALA A 126 9.81 47.90 2.02
CA ALA A 126 10.77 47.14 1.21
C ALA A 126 12.15 46.96 1.90
N LYS A 127 12.65 48.01 2.57
CA LYS A 127 13.94 48.01 3.29
C LYS A 127 13.99 47.08 4.51
N ASP A 128 12.86 46.90 5.20
CA ASP A 128 12.77 46.15 6.47
C ASP A 128 12.11 44.76 6.30
N ARG A 129 11.62 44.45 5.09
CA ARG A 129 10.83 43.25 4.79
C ARG A 129 11.50 41.96 5.23
N GLY A 130 12.78 41.77 4.88
CA GLY A 130 13.52 40.56 5.25
C GLY A 130 13.61 40.34 6.76
N LYS A 131 13.90 41.41 7.50
CA LYS A 131 13.97 41.38 8.98
C LYS A 131 12.62 41.04 9.61
N LEU A 132 11.54 41.65 9.11
CA LEU A 132 10.19 41.43 9.64
C LEU A 132 9.67 40.02 9.32
N VAL A 133 9.92 39.51 8.11
CA VAL A 133 9.59 38.12 7.76
C VAL A 133 10.41 37.13 8.59
N GLY A 134 11.69 37.44 8.86
CA GLY A 134 12.56 36.64 9.73
C GLY A 134 12.04 36.47 11.17
N LEU A 135 11.18 37.39 11.66
CA LEU A 135 10.53 37.22 12.96
C LEU A 135 9.68 35.95 13.04
N TYR A 136 9.12 35.48 11.93
CA TYR A 136 8.36 34.23 11.89
C TYR A 136 9.26 33.03 12.22
N GLN A 137 10.43 32.95 11.60
CA GLN A 137 11.41 31.89 11.87
C GLN A 137 11.95 31.96 13.30
N PHE A 138 12.23 33.17 13.79
CA PHE A 138 12.63 33.37 15.19
C PHE A 138 11.56 32.82 16.15
N ASN A 139 10.29 33.13 15.90
CA ASN A 139 9.19 32.66 16.73
C ASN A 139 9.03 31.13 16.67
N ILE A 140 9.28 30.46 15.54
CA ILE A 140 9.31 28.98 15.48
C ILE A 140 10.33 28.42 16.46
N VAL A 141 11.57 28.88 16.40
CA VAL A 141 12.63 28.35 17.26
C VAL A 141 12.39 28.71 18.73
N PHE A 142 11.83 29.89 18.99
CA PHE A 142 11.40 30.29 20.33
C PHE A 142 10.25 29.39 20.84
N GLY A 143 9.28 29.05 19.99
CA GLY A 143 8.20 28.11 20.31
C GLY A 143 8.71 26.73 20.69
N ILE A 144 9.67 26.18 19.94
CA ILE A 144 10.34 24.90 20.25
C ILE A 144 10.99 24.95 21.65
N LEU A 145 11.72 26.02 21.97
CA LEU A 145 12.35 26.19 23.28
C LEU A 145 11.31 26.23 24.40
N ILE A 146 10.22 26.98 24.23
CA ILE A 146 9.17 27.09 25.25
C ILE A 146 8.40 25.77 25.39
N ALA A 147 8.23 24.97 24.33
CA ALA A 147 7.63 23.64 24.41
C ALA A 147 8.50 22.65 25.21
N PHE A 148 9.82 22.64 25.01
CA PHE A 148 10.71 21.84 25.85
C PHE A 148 10.68 22.30 27.32
N LEU A 149 10.66 23.61 27.56
CA LEU A 149 10.55 24.16 28.90
C LEU A 149 9.21 23.80 29.57
N SER A 150 8.09 23.87 28.84
CA SER A 150 6.78 23.48 29.37
C SER A 150 6.72 21.99 29.71
N ASN A 151 7.28 21.13 28.85
CA ASN A 151 7.36 19.70 29.12
C ASN A 151 8.15 19.39 30.40
N TYR A 152 9.29 20.06 30.60
CA TYR A 152 10.07 19.91 31.83
C TYR A 152 9.30 20.38 33.09
N LEU A 153 8.68 21.56 33.04
CA LEU A 153 7.96 22.14 34.19
C LEU A 153 6.70 21.33 34.56
N LEU A 154 6.05 20.70 33.59
CA LEU A 154 4.80 19.96 33.78
C LEU A 154 5.02 18.47 34.08
N ASN A 155 6.25 17.96 34.13
CA ASN A 155 6.49 16.51 34.23
C ASN A 155 5.96 15.86 35.51
N ASN A 156 5.98 16.57 36.64
CA ASN A 156 5.73 16.00 37.97
C ASN A 156 4.37 16.39 38.58
N ILE A 157 3.39 16.78 37.76
CA ILE A 157 2.08 17.25 38.25
C ILE A 157 1.03 16.14 38.42
N GLY A 158 1.45 14.87 38.37
CA GLY A 158 0.62 13.68 38.56
C GLY A 158 0.45 12.82 37.29
N GLU A 159 -0.34 11.74 37.39
CA GLU A 159 -0.51 10.74 36.31
C GLU A 159 -1.04 11.34 34.98
N ASN A 160 -1.79 12.44 35.07
CA ASN A 160 -2.34 13.15 33.91
C ASN A 160 -1.44 14.29 33.40
N ALA A 161 -0.15 14.34 33.76
CA ALA A 161 0.80 15.36 33.33
C ALA A 161 0.81 15.57 31.81
N TRP A 162 0.71 14.48 31.03
CA TRP A 162 0.71 14.53 29.56
C TRP A 162 -0.46 15.36 28.99
N ARG A 163 -1.62 15.39 29.66
CA ARG A 163 -2.80 16.16 29.21
C ARG A 163 -2.51 17.66 29.27
N TRP A 164 -1.83 18.09 30.33
CA TRP A 164 -1.42 19.47 30.50
C TRP A 164 -0.26 19.84 29.59
N MET A 165 0.69 18.92 29.37
CA MET A 165 1.77 19.13 28.41
C MET A 165 1.22 19.48 27.03
N ILE A 166 0.28 18.69 26.50
CA ILE A 166 -0.33 18.97 25.19
C ILE A 166 -1.31 20.15 25.25
N GLY A 167 -2.11 20.24 26.31
CA GLY A 167 -3.18 21.23 26.44
C GLY A 167 -2.71 22.67 26.70
N ILE A 168 -1.50 22.88 27.23
CA ILE A 168 -1.01 24.21 27.61
C ILE A 168 -0.91 25.17 26.43
N GLU A 169 -0.75 24.67 25.20
CA GLU A 169 -0.71 25.47 23.97
C GLU A 169 -2.01 26.25 23.72
N ALA A 170 -3.15 25.77 24.25
CA ALA A 170 -4.43 26.44 24.09
C ALA A 170 -4.41 27.90 24.59
N LEU A 171 -3.60 28.18 25.63
CA LEU A 171 -3.47 29.51 26.20
C LEU A 171 -2.78 30.51 25.24
N PRO A 172 -1.52 30.28 24.78
CA PRO A 172 -0.90 31.16 23.80
C PRO A 172 -1.67 31.19 22.47
N ALA A 173 -2.34 30.11 22.05
CA ALA A 173 -3.16 30.09 20.85
C ALA A 173 -4.39 31.01 20.94
N ALA A 174 -5.08 31.00 22.09
CA ALA A 174 -6.20 31.91 22.34
C ALA A 174 -5.75 33.37 22.40
N ILE A 175 -4.64 33.67 23.08
CA ILE A 175 -4.05 35.03 23.15
C ILE A 175 -3.65 35.51 21.75
N TYR A 176 -2.99 34.66 20.97
CA TYR A 176 -2.65 34.94 19.57
C TYR A 176 -3.90 35.27 18.74
N THR A 177 -4.97 34.46 18.88
CA THR A 177 -6.23 34.67 18.16
C THR A 177 -6.83 36.04 18.45
N LEU A 178 -6.82 36.47 19.73
CA LEU A 178 -7.28 37.80 20.15
C LEU A 178 -6.43 38.91 19.49
N PHE A 179 -5.10 38.76 19.47
CA PHE A 179 -4.25 39.73 18.80
C PHE A 179 -4.43 39.75 17.28
N ALA A 180 -4.72 38.61 16.64
CA ALA A 180 -4.99 38.53 15.21
C ALA A 180 -6.26 39.30 14.77
N PHE A 181 -7.18 39.61 15.69
CA PHE A 181 -8.29 40.53 15.37
C PHE A 181 -7.84 41.99 15.20
N THR A 182 -6.72 42.38 15.81
CA THR A 182 -6.23 43.78 15.84
C THR A 182 -5.46 44.20 14.58
N ILE A 183 -4.96 43.23 13.79
CA ILE A 183 -4.20 43.52 12.57
C ILE A 183 -5.12 43.98 11.42
N PRO A 184 -4.67 44.87 10.51
CA PRO A 184 -5.44 45.25 9.32
C PRO A 184 -5.52 44.13 8.28
N LYS A 185 -6.39 44.29 7.27
CA LYS A 185 -6.37 43.42 6.08
C LYS A 185 -5.19 43.81 5.19
N SER A 186 -4.64 42.86 4.45
CA SER A 186 -3.57 43.14 3.49
C SER A 186 -4.05 44.09 2.38
N PRO A 187 -3.30 45.16 2.07
CA PRO A 187 -3.65 46.07 0.99
C PRO A 187 -3.60 45.38 -0.38
N ARG A 188 -2.61 44.51 -0.62
CA ARG A 188 -2.51 43.72 -1.87
C ARG A 188 -3.73 42.82 -2.08
N TRP A 189 -4.17 42.12 -1.02
CA TRP A 189 -5.36 41.27 -1.11
C TRP A 189 -6.65 42.06 -1.32
N LEU A 190 -6.79 43.25 -0.72
CA LEU A 190 -7.96 44.11 -0.94
C LEU A 190 -8.08 44.55 -2.41
N LEU A 191 -6.95 44.86 -3.05
CA LEU A 191 -6.90 45.22 -4.46
C LEU A 191 -7.31 44.06 -5.37
N THR A 192 -6.91 42.82 -5.07
CA THR A 192 -7.32 41.63 -5.86
C THR A 192 -8.83 41.33 -5.74
N LYS A 193 -9.49 41.86 -4.70
CA LYS A 193 -10.95 41.77 -4.50
C LYS A 193 -11.70 43.03 -4.95
N PHE A 194 -11.04 43.91 -5.70
CA PHE A 194 -11.61 45.17 -6.20
C PHE A 194 -12.09 46.13 -5.09
N ARG A 195 -11.56 46.02 -3.85
CA ARG A 195 -11.93 46.86 -2.69
C ARG A 195 -10.93 48.01 -2.50
N LYS A 196 -10.96 48.99 -3.42
CA LYS A 196 -9.99 50.09 -3.49
C LYS A 196 -9.99 50.99 -2.24
N ASP A 197 -11.17 51.41 -1.77
CA ASP A 197 -11.27 52.38 -0.66
C ASP A 197 -10.69 51.84 0.66
N GLU A 198 -10.85 50.53 0.90
CA GLU A 198 -10.24 49.88 2.07
C GLU A 198 -8.73 49.71 1.91
N ALA A 199 -8.24 49.46 0.70
CA ALA A 199 -6.80 49.35 0.43
C ALA A 199 -6.11 50.70 0.70
N ILE A 200 -6.70 51.82 0.27
CA ILE A 200 -6.20 53.18 0.53
C ILE A 200 -6.09 53.45 2.03
N LYS A 201 -7.15 53.15 2.80
CA LYS A 201 -7.17 53.33 4.27
C LYS A 201 -6.08 52.53 4.98
N VAL A 202 -5.68 51.38 4.43
CA VAL A 202 -4.61 50.56 4.99
C VAL A 202 -3.23 51.08 4.55
N LEU A 203 -3.06 51.45 3.29
CA LEU A 203 -1.81 52.02 2.76
C LEU A 203 -1.43 53.32 3.49
N GLN A 204 -2.39 54.21 3.75
CA GLN A 204 -2.18 55.42 4.56
C GLN A 204 -1.67 55.12 5.98
N LYS A 205 -2.00 53.96 6.54
CA LYS A 205 -1.53 53.55 7.88
C LYS A 205 -0.16 52.87 7.86
N ILE A 206 0.21 52.24 6.75
CA ILE A 206 1.47 51.49 6.57
C ILE A 206 2.57 52.40 6.02
N SER A 207 2.23 53.37 5.19
CA SER A 207 3.19 54.29 4.56
C SER A 207 2.57 55.69 4.50
N PRO A 208 2.44 56.37 5.66
CA PRO A 208 1.82 57.70 5.74
C PRO A 208 2.56 58.77 4.92
N ASP A 209 3.85 58.55 4.65
CA ASP A 209 4.72 59.49 3.92
C ASP A 209 4.73 59.26 2.39
N GLN A 210 3.96 58.29 1.88
CA GLN A 210 3.89 57.95 0.46
C GLN A 210 2.45 58.07 -0.07
N ASP A 211 2.31 58.53 -1.31
CA ASP A 211 1.01 58.64 -1.97
C ASP A 211 0.37 57.24 -2.15
N PRO A 212 -0.80 56.98 -1.52
CA PRO A 212 -1.50 55.70 -1.64
C PRO A 212 -1.89 55.34 -3.07
N GLU A 213 -2.16 56.31 -3.94
CA GLU A 213 -2.53 56.05 -5.34
C GLU A 213 -1.34 55.55 -6.14
N LYS A 214 -0.16 56.15 -5.93
CA LYS A 214 1.10 55.70 -6.53
C LYS A 214 1.45 54.27 -6.11
N LEU A 215 1.34 53.97 -4.81
CA LEU A 215 1.57 52.61 -4.28
C LEU A 215 0.56 51.59 -4.86
N MET A 216 -0.69 52.00 -5.07
CA MET A 216 -1.69 51.14 -5.72
C MET A 216 -1.36 50.85 -7.19
N LEU A 217 -0.88 51.86 -7.93
CA LEU A 217 -0.44 51.69 -9.32
C LEU A 217 0.76 50.75 -9.40
N GLU A 218 1.77 50.91 -8.54
CA GLU A 218 2.93 50.00 -8.47
C GLU A 218 2.52 48.55 -8.19
N ILE A 219 1.58 48.32 -7.26
CA ILE A 219 1.04 46.98 -6.97
C ILE A 219 0.26 46.41 -8.16
N LYS A 220 -0.50 47.24 -8.87
CA LYS A 220 -1.27 46.81 -10.06
C LYS A 220 -0.37 46.43 -11.23
N ASP A 221 0.66 47.23 -11.46
CA ASP A 221 1.63 47.01 -12.54
C ASP A 221 2.45 45.73 -12.26
N GLU A 222 2.82 45.45 -11.00
CA GLU A 222 3.39 44.15 -10.59
C GLU A 222 2.46 42.95 -10.89
N MET A 223 1.13 43.14 -10.80
CA MET A 223 0.14 42.07 -11.04
C MET A 223 -0.12 41.83 -12.52
N GLU A 224 -0.17 42.89 -13.35
CA GLU A 224 -0.45 42.81 -14.79
C GLU A 224 0.76 42.30 -15.61
N ASN A 225 1.99 42.44 -15.12
CA ASN A 225 3.23 41.97 -15.77
C ASN A 225 3.50 40.46 -15.65
N THR A 226 2.50 39.62 -15.33
CA THR A 226 2.68 38.16 -15.28
C THR A 226 2.54 37.52 -16.65
N VAL A 227 3.61 36.87 -17.14
CA VAL A 227 3.65 36.21 -18.46
C VAL A 227 2.67 35.02 -18.49
N PRO A 228 1.67 35.00 -19.39
CA PRO A 228 0.76 33.87 -19.53
C PRO A 228 1.51 32.60 -19.97
N ASN A 229 1.12 31.43 -19.44
CA ASN A 229 1.51 30.08 -19.89
C ASN A 229 2.90 29.50 -19.54
N GLU A 230 3.73 30.11 -18.68
CA GLU A 230 4.92 29.42 -18.15
C GLU A 230 4.64 28.64 -16.86
N ASN A 231 5.19 27.42 -16.75
CA ASN A 231 5.12 26.61 -15.53
C ASN A 231 6.49 26.01 -15.17
N ILE A 232 6.65 25.61 -13.90
CA ILE A 232 7.90 25.07 -13.35
C ILE A 232 8.30 23.71 -13.96
N PHE A 233 7.38 22.97 -14.57
CA PHE A 233 7.63 21.62 -15.12
C PHE A 233 8.21 21.62 -16.53
N LEU A 234 8.36 22.80 -17.14
CA LEU A 234 9.02 22.95 -18.43
C LEU A 234 10.48 22.48 -18.38
N LYS A 235 10.96 21.89 -19.48
CA LYS A 235 12.30 21.30 -19.57
C LYS A 235 13.45 22.25 -19.18
N LYS A 236 13.27 23.56 -19.41
CA LYS A 236 14.23 24.61 -19.05
C LYS A 236 14.41 24.83 -17.53
N TYR A 237 13.45 24.38 -16.71
CA TYR A 237 13.46 24.54 -15.25
C TYR A 237 13.77 23.26 -14.48
N ARG A 238 14.11 22.16 -15.18
CA ARG A 238 14.44 20.87 -14.55
C ARG A 238 15.59 20.98 -13.55
N PHE A 239 16.61 21.77 -13.85
CA PHE A 239 17.76 21.91 -12.96
C PHE A 239 17.39 22.64 -11.65
N PRO A 240 16.74 23.83 -11.68
CA PRO A 240 16.13 24.43 -10.48
C PRO A 240 15.20 23.50 -9.70
N LEU A 241 14.35 22.71 -10.37
CA LEU A 241 13.48 21.74 -9.70
C LEU A 241 14.26 20.66 -8.95
N ILE A 242 15.33 20.12 -9.56
CA ILE A 242 16.21 19.13 -8.91
C ILE A 242 16.90 19.76 -7.70
N LEU A 243 17.40 20.99 -7.81
CA LEU A 243 18.01 21.70 -6.69
C LEU A 243 17.03 21.89 -5.53
N ALA A 244 15.79 22.28 -5.82
CA ALA A 244 14.71 22.44 -4.83
C ALA A 244 14.33 21.10 -4.17
N PHE A 245 14.24 20.02 -4.96
CA PHE A 245 13.99 18.68 -4.44
C PHE A 245 15.12 18.22 -3.52
N CYS A 246 16.38 18.27 -3.97
CA CYS A 246 17.52 17.78 -3.22
C CYS A 246 17.70 18.52 -1.89
N ILE A 247 17.59 19.86 -1.88
CA ILE A 247 17.75 20.61 -0.63
C ILE A 247 16.66 20.27 0.39
N ALA A 248 15.40 20.13 -0.06
CA ALA A 248 14.29 19.74 0.81
C ALA A 248 14.38 18.28 1.26
N PHE A 249 14.78 17.37 0.36
CA PHE A 249 14.96 15.94 0.64
C PHE A 249 16.04 15.71 1.70
N PHE A 250 17.24 16.27 1.50
CA PHE A 250 18.33 16.12 2.46
C PHE A 250 18.06 16.83 3.78
N ASN A 251 17.30 17.92 3.79
CA ASN A 251 16.89 18.56 5.04
C ASN A 251 16.11 17.60 5.94
N GLN A 252 15.19 16.81 5.38
CA GLN A 252 14.41 15.84 6.17
C GLN A 252 15.19 14.56 6.46
N LEU A 253 16.01 14.10 5.51
CA LEU A 253 16.87 12.92 5.71
C LEU A 253 18.10 13.20 6.59
N SER A 254 18.27 14.43 7.08
CA SER A 254 19.20 14.69 8.19
C SER A 254 18.68 14.15 9.53
N GLY A 255 17.41 13.75 9.61
CA GLY A 255 16.78 13.27 10.84
C GLY A 255 16.39 14.38 11.83
N ILE A 256 16.33 15.65 11.40
CA ILE A 256 16.03 16.77 12.32
C ILE A 256 14.68 16.61 13.02
N ASN A 257 13.61 16.30 12.27
CA ASN A 257 12.29 16.12 12.85
C ASN A 257 12.21 14.82 13.67
N ALA A 258 12.92 13.76 13.28
CA ALA A 258 13.05 12.57 14.12
C ALA A 258 13.64 12.93 15.49
N LEU A 259 14.69 13.73 15.51
CA LEU A 259 15.29 14.18 16.76
C LEU A 259 14.34 15.07 17.57
N LEU A 260 13.71 16.07 16.94
CA LEU A 260 12.86 17.02 17.67
C LEU A 260 11.62 16.35 18.30
N TYR A 261 10.99 15.40 17.60
CA TYR A 261 9.80 14.69 18.08
C TYR A 261 10.12 13.62 19.13
N TYR A 262 11.33 13.05 19.11
CA TYR A 262 11.71 11.94 19.99
C TYR A 262 12.89 12.28 20.91
N ALA A 263 13.23 13.56 21.08
CA ALA A 263 14.41 13.99 21.84
C ALA A 263 14.49 13.37 23.25
N PRO A 264 13.43 13.42 24.10
CA PRO A 264 13.47 12.78 25.41
C PRO A 264 13.71 11.28 25.32
N ARG A 265 13.01 10.57 24.42
CA ARG A 265 13.18 9.13 24.20
C ARG A 265 14.59 8.77 23.75
N ILE A 266 15.20 9.54 22.84
CA ILE A 266 16.57 9.32 22.37
C ILE A 266 17.56 9.45 23.53
N PHE A 267 17.36 10.43 24.42
CA PHE A 267 18.19 10.58 25.62
C PHE A 267 17.99 9.45 26.62
N GLU A 268 16.74 9.00 26.83
CA GLU A 268 16.41 7.87 27.70
C GLU A 268 17.02 6.55 27.19
N GLU A 269 16.93 6.30 25.88
CA GLU A 269 17.58 5.14 25.24
C GLU A 269 19.11 5.20 25.34
N ALA A 270 19.70 6.40 25.50
CA ALA A 270 21.13 6.58 25.76
C ALA A 270 21.50 6.46 27.26
N GLY A 271 20.55 6.11 28.13
CA GLY A 271 20.76 5.86 29.55
C GLY A 271 20.57 7.08 30.47
N LEU A 272 20.04 8.20 29.97
CA LEU A 272 19.68 9.34 30.82
C LEU A 272 18.33 9.09 31.50
N GLY A 273 18.21 9.42 32.79
CA GLY A 273 16.91 9.41 33.46
C GLY A 273 15.96 10.47 32.89
N GLU A 274 14.65 10.24 32.98
CA GLU A 274 13.56 11.08 32.43
C GLU A 274 13.74 12.60 32.68
N SER A 275 14.04 13.00 33.92
CA SER A 275 14.26 14.42 34.26
C SER A 275 15.49 15.02 33.55
N THR A 276 16.56 14.23 33.42
CA THR A 276 17.79 14.65 32.73
C THR A 276 17.59 14.69 31.22
N ALA A 277 16.78 13.79 30.68
CA ALA A 277 16.39 13.76 29.26
C ALA A 277 15.55 15.00 28.88
N LEU A 278 14.57 15.37 29.71
CA LEU A 278 13.77 16.59 29.50
C LEU A 278 14.63 17.86 29.64
N LEU A 279 15.54 17.91 30.64
CA LEU A 279 16.47 19.02 30.79
C LEU A 279 17.43 19.14 29.58
N SER A 280 17.94 18.02 29.08
CA SER A 280 18.80 17.99 27.88
C SER A 280 18.06 18.45 26.63
N SER A 281 16.75 18.20 26.56
CA SER A 281 15.88 18.68 25.47
C SER A 281 15.72 20.20 25.49
N ILE A 282 15.71 20.85 26.66
CA ILE A 282 15.81 22.31 26.76
C ILE A 282 17.13 22.80 26.13
N GLY A 283 18.23 22.08 26.37
CA GLY A 283 19.53 22.35 25.76
C GLY A 283 19.50 22.31 24.23
N ILE A 284 18.73 21.39 23.63
CA ILE A 284 18.47 21.37 22.18
C ILE A 284 17.79 22.66 21.74
N GLY A 285 16.73 23.09 22.45
CA GLY A 285 16.01 24.33 22.15
C GLY A 285 16.90 25.58 22.23
N VAL A 286 17.72 25.71 23.28
CA VAL A 286 18.65 26.82 23.47
C VAL A 286 19.69 26.85 22.36
N THR A 287 20.28 25.70 22.06
CA THR A 287 21.27 25.55 20.98
C THR A 287 20.65 25.96 19.64
N ASN A 288 19.46 25.45 19.32
CA ASN A 288 18.76 25.79 18.08
C ASN A 288 18.55 27.31 17.95
N MET A 289 18.13 27.97 19.03
CA MET A 289 17.90 29.43 19.05
C MET A 289 19.18 30.23 18.79
N LEU A 290 20.23 29.95 19.55
CA LEU A 290 21.51 30.67 19.43
C LEU A 290 22.13 30.51 18.05
N PHE A 291 22.15 29.29 17.54
CA PHE A 291 22.79 28.98 16.26
C PHE A 291 21.91 29.37 15.06
N THR A 292 20.59 29.47 15.20
CA THR A 292 19.71 30.04 14.16
C THR A 292 19.99 31.53 14.00
N LEU A 293 20.10 32.28 15.11
CA LEU A 293 20.45 33.70 15.07
C LEU A 293 21.83 33.91 14.43
N LEU A 294 22.80 33.05 14.79
CA LEU A 294 24.12 33.07 14.17
C LEU A 294 24.05 32.76 12.66
N GLY A 295 23.29 31.74 12.26
CA GLY A 295 23.08 31.37 10.86
C GLY A 295 22.52 32.52 10.02
N VAL A 296 21.49 33.22 10.53
CA VAL A 296 20.89 34.39 9.88
C VAL A 296 21.90 35.54 9.73
N ILE A 297 22.83 35.73 10.66
CA ILE A 297 23.90 36.74 10.52
C ILE A 297 24.95 36.30 9.50
N LEU A 298 25.29 35.00 9.49
CA LEU A 298 26.34 34.47 8.64
C LEU A 298 25.90 34.25 7.19
N ILE A 299 24.61 34.07 6.91
CA ILE A 299 24.12 33.75 5.56
C ILE A 299 24.47 34.82 4.52
N ASP A 300 24.39 36.09 4.92
CA ASP A 300 24.75 37.20 4.03
C ASP A 300 26.27 37.42 3.98
N ARG A 301 27.02 36.98 5.00
CA ARG A 301 28.49 37.11 5.06
C ARG A 301 29.25 35.99 4.36
N LEU A 302 28.87 34.74 4.57
CA LEU A 302 29.58 33.56 4.03
C LEU A 302 28.95 33.04 2.73
N GLY A 303 27.67 33.29 2.51
CA GLY A 303 26.93 32.75 1.36
C GLY A 303 26.32 31.39 1.64
N ARG A 304 25.41 30.97 0.76
CA ARG A 304 24.51 29.83 1.01
C ARG A 304 25.25 28.51 0.84
N LYS A 305 26.12 28.40 -0.16
CA LYS A 305 26.89 27.18 -0.43
C LYS A 305 27.90 26.90 0.69
N GLN A 306 28.59 27.95 1.17
CA GLN A 306 29.59 27.80 2.23
C GLN A 306 28.97 27.35 3.56
N LEU A 307 27.83 27.94 3.95
CA LEU A 307 27.10 27.50 5.14
C LEU A 307 26.64 26.04 5.03
N MET A 308 26.19 25.62 3.85
CA MET A 308 25.82 24.23 3.59
C MET A 308 27.00 23.26 3.68
N LEU A 309 28.22 23.68 3.29
CA LEU A 309 29.43 22.87 3.47
C LEU A 309 29.77 22.70 4.96
N ILE A 310 29.81 23.81 5.72
CA ILE A 310 30.09 23.78 7.17
C ILE A 310 29.08 22.89 7.89
N CYS A 311 27.80 23.05 7.57
CA CYS A 311 26.70 22.24 8.10
C CYS A 311 26.86 20.76 7.78
N SER A 312 27.22 20.42 6.54
CA SER A 312 27.39 19.02 6.13
C SER A 312 28.53 18.33 6.90
N TYR A 313 29.66 19.01 7.13
CA TYR A 313 30.72 18.47 7.99
C TYR A 313 30.25 18.30 9.44
N GLY A 314 29.58 19.32 9.98
CA GLY A 314 29.02 19.26 11.33
C GLY A 314 28.07 18.07 11.51
N TYR A 315 27.17 17.84 10.55
CA TYR A 315 26.26 16.70 10.55
C TYR A 315 26.95 15.35 10.51
N ILE A 316 27.89 15.16 9.58
CA ILE A 316 28.56 13.88 9.42
C ILE A 316 29.30 13.53 10.72
N ILE A 317 30.01 14.49 11.31
CA ILE A 317 30.72 14.30 12.57
C ILE A 317 29.73 13.99 13.69
N SER A 318 28.73 14.85 13.90
CA SER A 318 27.81 14.71 15.03
C SER A 318 26.98 13.42 14.95
N LEU A 319 26.38 13.11 13.80
CA LEU A 319 25.53 11.92 13.65
C LEU A 319 26.34 10.62 13.70
N SER A 320 27.58 10.64 13.19
CA SER A 320 28.49 9.48 13.34
C SER A 320 28.86 9.26 14.80
N LEU A 321 29.09 10.34 15.58
CA LEU A 321 29.35 10.23 17.02
C LEU A 321 28.12 9.74 17.79
N VAL A 322 26.91 10.17 17.44
CA VAL A 322 25.66 9.65 18.03
C VAL A 322 25.50 8.15 17.73
N SER A 323 25.68 7.76 16.47
CA SER A 323 25.62 6.35 16.07
C SER A 323 26.66 5.51 16.80
N ALA A 324 27.91 5.99 16.87
CA ALA A 324 28.99 5.34 17.62
C ALA A 324 28.66 5.23 19.12
N ALA A 325 28.10 6.28 19.73
CA ALA A 325 27.69 6.25 21.13
C ALA A 325 26.66 5.15 21.41
N PHE A 326 25.69 4.94 20.51
CA PHE A 326 24.76 3.81 20.63
C PHE A 326 25.40 2.44 20.36
N PHE A 327 26.29 2.31 19.37
CA PHE A 327 26.96 1.04 19.05
C PHE A 327 27.94 0.57 20.14
N PHE A 328 28.66 1.51 20.75
CA PHE A 328 29.66 1.23 21.78
C PHE A 328 29.14 1.44 23.21
N SER A 329 27.82 1.68 23.35
CA SER A 329 27.16 1.90 24.64
C SER A 329 27.88 2.96 25.50
N TRP A 330 28.21 4.11 24.90
CA TRP A 330 28.79 5.23 25.64
C TRP A 330 27.72 5.84 26.56
N GLU A 331 27.74 5.46 27.84
CA GLU A 331 26.80 5.95 28.83
C GLU A 331 27.05 7.44 29.18
N GLY A 332 25.96 8.16 29.47
CA GLY A 332 25.99 9.45 30.17
C GLY A 332 26.11 10.71 29.29
N SER A 333 26.85 11.69 29.80
CA SER A 333 26.84 13.12 29.40
C SER A 333 27.32 13.44 27.98
N PHE A 334 27.84 12.46 27.24
CA PHE A 334 28.34 12.66 25.87
C PHE A 334 27.21 12.81 24.85
N MET A 335 26.09 12.10 25.03
CA MET A 335 24.97 12.11 24.08
C MET A 335 24.39 13.53 23.86
N PRO A 336 24.09 14.32 24.91
CA PRO A 336 23.69 15.72 24.74
C PRO A 336 24.66 16.56 23.93
N VAL A 337 25.98 16.41 24.15
CA VAL A 337 27.00 17.18 23.42
C VAL A 337 26.95 16.90 21.92
N PHE A 338 26.80 15.64 21.52
CA PHE A 338 26.71 15.28 20.10
C PHE A 338 25.42 15.78 19.46
N LEU A 339 24.28 15.70 20.16
CA LEU A 339 23.02 16.23 19.66
C LEU A 339 23.00 17.76 19.60
N PHE A 340 23.66 18.46 20.53
CA PHE A 340 23.84 19.91 20.44
C PHE A 340 24.71 20.29 19.26
N MET A 341 25.79 19.55 18.99
CA MET A 341 26.61 19.77 17.80
C MET A 341 25.81 19.57 16.51
N PHE A 342 24.96 18.53 16.45
CA PHE A 342 24.06 18.29 15.33
C PHE A 342 23.07 19.46 15.13
N ILE A 343 22.45 19.93 16.19
CA ILE A 343 21.46 21.02 16.15
C ILE A 343 22.12 22.35 15.77
N ALA A 344 23.32 22.63 16.29
CA ALA A 344 24.11 23.79 15.90
C ALA A 344 24.44 23.78 14.41
N ALA A 345 24.86 22.62 13.88
CA ALA A 345 25.11 22.44 12.46
C ALA A 345 23.84 22.63 11.62
N HIS A 346 22.71 22.07 12.05
CA HIS A 346 21.41 22.26 11.37
C HIS A 346 21.02 23.74 11.31
N ALA A 347 21.05 24.41 12.44
CA ALA A 347 20.58 25.78 12.58
C ALA A 347 21.40 26.77 11.74
N ILE A 348 22.74 26.63 11.72
CA ILE A 348 23.61 27.47 10.89
C ILE A 348 23.39 27.24 9.40
N GLY A 349 23.27 25.98 8.96
CA GLY A 349 23.16 25.64 7.54
C GLY A 349 21.73 25.44 7.09
N GLN A 350 21.30 24.17 7.06
CA GLN A 350 20.01 23.74 6.49
C GLN A 350 18.81 24.55 7.00
N GLY A 351 18.73 24.82 8.30
CA GLY A 351 17.62 25.57 8.92
C GLY A 351 17.52 27.02 8.45
N THR A 352 18.65 27.66 8.11
CA THR A 352 18.67 29.04 7.61
C THR A 352 18.64 29.10 6.07
N VAL A 353 19.32 28.17 5.39
CA VAL A 353 19.59 28.25 3.95
C VAL A 353 18.41 27.74 3.11
N ILE A 354 17.66 26.72 3.57
CA ILE A 354 16.67 26.01 2.73
C ILE A 354 15.67 26.95 2.04
N TRP A 355 14.97 27.79 2.81
CA TRP A 355 13.91 28.65 2.29
C TRP A 355 14.45 29.77 1.40
N VAL A 356 15.59 30.34 1.78
CA VAL A 356 16.26 31.41 1.05
C VAL A 356 16.73 30.88 -0.31
N PHE A 357 17.42 29.74 -0.32
CA PHE A 357 17.95 29.13 -1.53
C PHE A 357 16.84 28.73 -2.52
N ILE A 358 15.75 28.08 -2.06
CA ILE A 358 14.61 27.75 -2.94
C ILE A 358 14.01 29.01 -3.57
N SER A 359 14.04 30.16 -2.87
CA SER A 359 13.48 31.41 -3.40
C SER A 359 14.37 32.02 -4.49
N GLU A 360 15.67 31.84 -4.39
CA GLU A 360 16.65 32.48 -5.27
C GLU A 360 16.85 31.71 -6.60
N ILE A 361 16.69 30.38 -6.60
CA ILE A 361 16.97 29.55 -7.79
C ILE A 361 15.90 29.60 -8.90
N PHE A 362 14.70 30.12 -8.61
CA PHE A 362 13.61 30.25 -9.59
C PHE A 362 13.44 31.69 -10.11
N PRO A 363 13.05 31.88 -11.39
CA PRO A 363 12.69 33.19 -11.92
C PRO A 363 11.57 33.87 -11.11
N ASN A 364 11.53 35.21 -11.07
CA ASN A 364 10.57 35.98 -10.28
C ASN A 364 9.11 35.53 -10.47
N HIS A 365 8.66 35.28 -11.70
CA HIS A 365 7.28 34.89 -12.01
C HIS A 365 6.95 33.42 -11.67
N LEU A 366 7.94 32.54 -11.48
CA LEU A 366 7.75 31.13 -11.09
C LEU A 366 8.19 30.82 -9.65
N ARG A 367 8.73 31.81 -8.93
CA ARG A 367 9.25 31.66 -7.58
C ARG A 367 8.20 31.10 -6.62
N GLY A 368 6.96 31.57 -6.71
CA GLY A 368 5.86 31.06 -5.87
C GLY A 368 5.60 29.57 -6.06
N SER A 369 5.56 29.11 -7.32
CA SER A 369 5.38 27.69 -7.65
C SER A 369 6.59 26.84 -7.25
N GLY A 370 7.81 27.35 -7.45
CA GLY A 370 9.05 26.66 -7.04
C GLY A 370 9.17 26.52 -5.51
N GLN A 371 8.80 27.56 -4.77
CA GLN A 371 8.67 27.53 -3.31
C GLN A 371 7.64 26.49 -2.87
N SER A 372 6.44 26.51 -3.46
CA SER A 372 5.41 25.51 -3.14
C SER A 372 5.91 24.08 -3.36
N PHE A 373 6.60 23.81 -4.47
CA PHE A 373 7.16 22.48 -4.74
C PHE A 373 8.20 22.05 -3.70
N GLY A 374 9.17 22.90 -3.38
CA GLY A 374 10.18 22.62 -2.36
C GLY A 374 9.57 22.39 -0.97
N SER A 375 8.61 23.24 -0.57
CA SER A 375 7.84 23.09 0.67
C SER A 375 7.06 21.78 0.71
N SER A 376 6.43 21.37 -0.39
CA SER A 376 5.69 20.11 -0.45
C SER A 376 6.59 18.89 -0.24
N VAL A 377 7.76 18.85 -0.88
CA VAL A 377 8.74 17.78 -0.66
C VAL A 377 9.19 17.76 0.79
N HIS A 378 9.46 18.93 1.36
CA HIS A 378 9.86 19.08 2.76
C HIS A 378 8.78 18.54 3.71
N TRP A 379 7.51 18.96 3.56
CA TRP A 379 6.45 18.57 4.49
C TRP A 379 6.05 17.10 4.37
N VAL A 380 6.03 16.53 3.17
CA VAL A 380 5.72 15.10 2.99
C VAL A 380 6.78 14.25 3.70
N LEU A 381 8.06 14.58 3.52
CA LEU A 381 9.14 13.86 4.20
C LEU A 381 9.18 14.16 5.70
N ALA A 382 8.81 15.38 6.12
CA ALA A 382 8.63 15.73 7.52
C ALA A 382 7.51 14.95 8.21
N ALA A 383 6.52 14.44 7.46
CA ALA A 383 5.53 13.50 7.98
C ALA A 383 6.05 12.07 8.00
N VAL A 384 6.66 11.63 6.90
CA VAL A 384 7.13 10.24 6.75
C VAL A 384 8.26 9.91 7.73
N VAL A 385 9.30 10.75 7.83
CA VAL A 385 10.49 10.43 8.61
C VAL A 385 10.17 10.23 10.10
N PRO A 386 9.55 11.19 10.82
CA PRO A 386 9.19 11.01 12.23
C PRO A 386 8.20 9.86 12.44
N SER A 387 7.22 9.66 11.55
CA SER A 387 6.27 8.56 11.67
C SER A 387 6.91 7.17 11.59
N LEU A 388 8.07 7.04 10.96
CA LEU A 388 8.80 5.78 10.90
C LEU A 388 9.74 5.56 12.09
N VAL A 389 10.06 6.60 12.87
CA VAL A 389 11.09 6.52 13.94
C VAL A 389 10.80 5.42 14.97
N PRO A 390 9.58 5.28 15.54
CA PRO A 390 9.34 4.23 16.54
C PRO A 390 9.60 2.83 15.98
N ILE A 391 9.19 2.59 14.73
CA ILE A 391 9.39 1.33 14.02
C ILE A 391 10.87 1.10 13.77
N LEU A 392 11.59 2.11 13.31
CA LEU A 392 13.02 1.99 12.99
C LEU A 392 13.85 1.77 14.26
N PHE A 393 13.51 2.46 15.35
CA PHE A 393 14.19 2.27 16.64
C PHE A 393 13.99 0.86 17.19
N SER A 394 12.80 0.28 17.07
CA SER A 394 12.56 -1.08 17.57
C SER A 394 13.06 -2.20 16.65
N THR A 395 13.12 -1.97 15.33
CA THR A 395 13.51 -3.00 14.36
C THR A 395 15.00 -3.06 14.07
N ILE A 396 15.65 -1.91 13.85
CA ILE A 396 17.07 -1.82 13.46
C ILE A 396 17.93 -1.10 14.51
N GLY A 397 17.32 -0.54 15.55
CA GLY A 397 18.01 0.16 16.63
C GLY A 397 18.38 1.60 16.29
N ALA A 398 18.39 2.47 17.30
CA ALA A 398 18.76 3.89 17.14
C ALA A 398 20.15 4.07 16.50
N ALA A 399 21.12 3.20 16.82
CA ALA A 399 22.47 3.24 16.26
C ALA A 399 22.50 3.22 14.72
N VAL A 400 21.74 2.31 14.11
CA VAL A 400 21.67 2.13 12.66
C VAL A 400 20.89 3.27 12.01
N VAL A 401 19.86 3.79 12.67
CA VAL A 401 19.07 4.93 12.18
C VAL A 401 19.94 6.19 12.10
N PHE A 402 20.71 6.49 13.15
CA PHE A 402 21.62 7.63 13.12
C PHE A 402 22.79 7.44 12.15
N LEU A 403 23.26 6.20 11.94
CA LEU A 403 24.25 5.89 10.90
C LEU A 403 23.68 6.17 9.50
N PHE A 404 22.43 5.76 9.25
CA PHE A 404 21.75 6.04 8.01
C PHE A 404 21.65 7.56 7.75
N PHE A 405 21.24 8.35 8.74
CA PHE A 405 21.24 9.81 8.62
C PHE A 405 22.64 10.37 8.36
N ALA A 406 23.69 9.87 9.02
CA ALA A 406 25.06 10.28 8.77
C ALA A 406 25.49 10.03 7.31
N ILE A 407 25.17 8.86 6.75
CA ILE A 407 25.44 8.50 5.35
C ILE A 407 24.67 9.43 4.40
N MET A 408 23.41 9.74 4.69
CA MET A 408 22.64 10.69 3.89
C MET A 408 23.29 12.09 3.88
N MET A 409 23.92 12.49 4.98
CA MET A 409 24.64 13.77 5.06
C MET A 409 25.95 13.77 4.28
N VAL A 410 26.58 12.61 4.05
CA VAL A 410 27.65 12.47 3.06
C VAL A 410 27.12 12.73 1.65
N PHE A 411 25.94 12.21 1.29
CA PHE A 411 25.32 12.49 0.00
C PHE A 411 24.90 13.96 -0.14
N GLN A 412 24.43 14.59 0.94
CA GLN A 412 24.21 16.03 0.97
C GLN A 412 25.51 16.79 0.68
N LEU A 413 26.63 16.43 1.32
CA LEU A 413 27.93 17.06 1.06
C LEU A 413 28.32 16.96 -0.42
N LEU A 414 28.17 15.79 -1.04
CA LEU A 414 28.43 15.60 -2.47
C LEU A 414 27.52 16.47 -3.33
N PHE A 415 26.23 16.57 -3.00
CA PHE A 415 25.30 17.47 -3.67
C PHE A 415 25.76 18.93 -3.57
N VAL A 416 26.18 19.40 -2.38
CA VAL A 416 26.63 20.78 -2.17
C VAL A 416 27.91 21.06 -2.97
N LEU A 417 28.87 20.13 -2.97
CA LEU A 417 30.14 20.27 -3.68
C LEU A 417 29.92 20.36 -5.20
N PHE A 418 29.15 19.43 -5.77
CA PHE A 418 29.10 19.22 -7.22
C PHE A 418 27.92 19.89 -7.94
N MET A 419 26.80 20.15 -7.25
CA MET A 419 25.56 20.61 -7.90
C MET A 419 25.08 21.97 -7.38
N MET A 420 25.18 22.23 -6.07
CA MET A 420 24.65 23.47 -5.50
C MET A 420 25.47 24.69 -5.96
N PRO A 421 24.85 25.67 -6.65
CA PRO A 421 25.50 26.95 -6.99
C PRO A 421 25.58 27.87 -5.76
N GLU A 422 26.54 28.78 -5.76
CA GLU A 422 26.52 29.92 -4.84
C GLU A 422 25.58 31.00 -5.40
N THR A 423 24.70 31.51 -4.55
CA THR A 423 23.69 32.53 -4.91
C THR A 423 24.04 33.91 -4.35
N LYS A 424 24.99 33.99 -3.41
CA LYS A 424 25.45 35.24 -2.83
C LYS A 424 26.00 36.20 -3.89
N GLY A 425 25.47 37.43 -3.93
CA GLY A 425 25.98 38.54 -4.72
C GLY A 425 25.70 38.45 -6.23
N VAL A 426 24.88 37.49 -6.66
CA VAL A 426 24.44 37.35 -8.06
C VAL A 426 23.02 37.88 -8.18
N SER A 427 22.72 38.68 -9.19
CA SER A 427 21.35 39.15 -9.43
C SER A 427 20.41 37.98 -9.74
N LEU A 428 19.14 38.09 -9.34
CA LEU A 428 18.15 37.03 -9.52
C LEU A 428 17.93 36.71 -11.01
N GLU A 429 17.98 37.72 -11.87
CA GLU A 429 17.84 37.63 -13.31
C GLU A 429 19.05 36.92 -13.95
N GLU A 430 20.27 37.22 -13.48
CA GLU A 430 21.49 36.56 -13.93
C GLU A 430 21.55 35.10 -13.47
N LEU A 431 21.17 34.82 -12.23
CA LEU A 431 21.09 33.47 -11.69
C LEU A 431 20.04 32.65 -12.46
N SER A 432 18.86 33.22 -12.72
CA SER A 432 17.83 32.58 -13.51
C SER A 432 18.30 32.26 -14.93
N LYS A 433 18.93 33.22 -15.62
CA LYS A 433 19.53 33.00 -16.95
C LYS A 433 20.59 31.91 -16.89
N LYS A 434 21.49 31.94 -15.91
CA LYS A 434 22.53 30.92 -15.72
C LYS A 434 21.92 29.54 -15.56
N LEU A 435 20.91 29.38 -14.71
CA LEU A 435 20.28 28.08 -14.43
C LEU A 435 19.36 27.56 -15.55
N THR A 436 18.88 28.42 -16.45
CA THR A 436 17.97 28.07 -17.55
C THR A 436 18.65 27.93 -18.92
N ASN A 437 19.89 28.40 -19.07
CA ASN A 437 20.58 28.37 -20.36
C ASN A 437 21.12 26.97 -20.71
N LYS A 438 20.82 26.50 -21.94
CA LYS A 438 21.15 25.15 -22.46
C LYS A 438 22.65 24.79 -22.44
N ASN A 439 23.53 25.78 -22.28
CA ASN A 439 24.98 25.62 -22.36
C ASN A 439 25.70 25.34 -21.04
N ILE A 440 24.98 25.16 -19.92
CA ILE A 440 25.57 24.51 -18.75
C ILE A 440 25.70 23.01 -19.05
N LYS A 441 26.70 22.66 -19.87
CA LYS A 441 27.50 21.46 -19.64
C LYS A 441 28.24 21.69 -18.33
N MET A 442 27.53 21.60 -17.19
CA MET A 442 28.25 21.18 -15.99
C MET A 442 28.95 19.89 -16.38
N LYS A 443 30.22 19.78 -16.03
CA LYS A 443 30.94 18.50 -15.99
C LYS A 443 30.28 17.57 -14.96
N LEU A 444 28.97 17.32 -15.06
CA LEU A 444 28.37 16.14 -14.46
C LEU A 444 28.96 14.98 -15.26
N LYS A 445 30.02 14.37 -14.71
CA LYS A 445 30.42 13.03 -15.13
C LYS A 445 29.14 12.21 -15.22
N LYS A 446 28.90 11.54 -16.35
CA LYS A 446 27.70 10.74 -16.68
C LYS A 446 27.23 9.80 -15.54
N HIS A 447 28.09 9.53 -14.56
CA HIS A 447 27.88 8.64 -13.43
C HIS A 447 27.27 9.30 -12.17
N LEU A 448 27.21 10.63 -12.06
CA LEU A 448 26.73 11.29 -10.82
C LEU A 448 25.19 11.25 -10.63
N PRO A 449 24.35 11.47 -11.66
CA PRO A 449 22.90 11.22 -11.55
C PRO A 449 22.61 9.73 -11.28
N LEU A 450 23.44 8.84 -11.85
CA LEU A 450 23.39 7.41 -11.60
C LEU A 450 23.66 7.07 -10.13
N LEU A 451 24.62 7.76 -9.50
CA LEU A 451 24.95 7.59 -8.08
C LEU A 451 23.76 7.97 -7.18
N PHE A 452 23.08 9.09 -7.47
CA PHE A 452 21.89 9.52 -6.71
C PHE A 452 20.66 8.63 -6.97
N SER A 453 20.47 8.12 -8.20
CA SER A 453 19.45 7.09 -8.46
C SER A 453 19.79 5.74 -7.81
N SER A 454 21.06 5.40 -7.64
CA SER A 454 21.47 4.19 -6.92
C SER A 454 21.34 4.32 -5.40
N VAL A 455 21.38 5.53 -4.83
CA VAL A 455 21.03 5.75 -3.41
C VAL A 455 19.52 5.61 -3.19
N LEU A 456 18.71 6.07 -4.14
CA LEU A 456 17.26 5.79 -4.19
C LEU A 456 16.99 4.28 -4.29
N PHE A 457 17.87 3.54 -4.96
CA PHE A 457 17.83 2.08 -5.08
C PHE A 457 18.36 1.35 -3.83
N PHE A 458 19.38 1.87 -3.14
CA PHE A 458 19.92 1.28 -1.91
C PHE A 458 18.97 1.44 -0.71
N LEU A 459 18.18 2.51 -0.69
CA LEU A 459 17.04 2.70 0.22
C LEU A 459 15.96 1.61 0.08
N ILE A 460 15.95 0.87 -1.04
CA ILE A 460 14.97 -0.20 -1.32
C ILE A 460 15.54 -1.59 -0.92
N VAL A 461 16.86 -1.74 -0.75
CA VAL A 461 17.52 -3.07 -0.73
C VAL A 461 18.33 -3.35 0.55
N GLY A 462 18.71 -2.34 1.34
CA GLY A 462 19.71 -2.52 2.40
C GLY A 462 19.19 -2.71 3.82
N CYS A 463 18.70 -3.90 4.21
CA CYS A 463 18.74 -4.37 5.60
C CYS A 463 18.58 -5.91 5.69
N LYS A 464 19.70 -6.63 5.83
CA LYS A 464 19.73 -7.98 6.40
C LYS A 464 20.00 -7.84 7.91
N PRO A 465 19.16 -8.36 8.82
CA PRO A 465 19.52 -8.44 10.23
C PRO A 465 20.08 -9.83 10.57
N THR A 466 21.26 -9.82 11.19
CA THR A 466 21.80 -10.93 11.98
C THR A 466 21.03 -11.07 13.30
N SER A 467 20.80 -12.31 13.71
CA SER A 467 19.96 -12.78 14.81
C SER A 467 20.55 -12.55 16.22
N VAL A 468 19.73 -12.01 17.14
CA VAL A 468 19.82 -12.29 18.59
C VAL A 468 18.38 -12.41 19.17
N ASN A 469 18.16 -13.46 19.94
CA ASN A 469 16.90 -13.88 20.57
C ASN A 469 16.48 -13.00 21.75
N VAL A 470 15.20 -12.56 21.79
CA VAL A 470 14.38 -12.50 23.02
C VAL A 470 12.91 -12.77 22.66
N GLN A 471 12.26 -13.68 23.40
CA GLN A 471 10.85 -14.04 23.29
C GLN A 471 9.94 -13.01 23.98
N THR A 472 8.91 -12.54 23.27
CA THR A 472 7.49 -12.52 23.73
C THR A 472 6.58 -12.07 22.58
N THR A 473 5.42 -12.71 22.49
CA THR A 473 4.63 -12.93 21.28
C THR A 473 3.68 -11.78 20.94
N SER A 474 4.02 -11.02 19.89
CA SER A 474 3.07 -10.48 18.91
C SER A 474 3.66 -10.76 17.53
N ALA A 475 2.85 -11.22 16.57
CA ALA A 475 3.37 -11.78 15.32
C ALA A 475 4.14 -10.71 14.51
N ASN A 476 5.47 -10.88 14.47
CA ASN A 476 6.39 -10.13 13.63
C ASN A 476 6.02 -10.34 12.14
N PRO A 477 6.02 -9.31 11.28
CA PRO A 477 5.88 -9.50 9.83
C PRO A 477 6.94 -10.45 9.24
N SER A 478 8.15 -10.51 9.83
CA SER A 478 9.15 -11.54 9.48
C SER A 478 8.72 -12.96 9.87
N SER A 479 7.96 -13.11 10.97
CA SER A 479 7.38 -14.40 11.37
C SER A 479 6.18 -14.79 10.52
N GLU A 480 5.34 -13.84 10.10
CA GLU A 480 4.21 -14.09 9.18
C GLU A 480 4.73 -14.57 7.82
N GLU A 481 5.72 -13.88 7.24
CA GLU A 481 6.34 -14.30 5.97
C GLU A 481 7.00 -15.68 6.11
N GLN A 482 7.72 -15.92 7.20
CA GLN A 482 8.39 -17.19 7.40
C GLN A 482 7.39 -18.34 7.60
N MET A 483 6.32 -18.11 8.36
CA MET A 483 5.34 -19.13 8.73
C MET A 483 4.25 -19.34 7.68
N TYR A 484 3.76 -18.28 7.05
CA TYR A 484 2.51 -18.32 6.28
C TYR A 484 2.65 -18.02 4.80
N ARG A 485 3.73 -17.38 4.34
CA ARG A 485 3.92 -17.11 2.91
C ARG A 485 4.03 -18.43 2.13
N PRO A 486 3.13 -18.71 1.15
CA PRO A 486 3.25 -19.90 0.33
C PRO A 486 4.58 -19.92 -0.39
N ASN A 487 5.21 -21.09 -0.44
CA ASN A 487 6.48 -21.30 -1.11
C ASN A 487 6.31 -21.27 -2.64
N PHE A 488 5.15 -21.69 -3.15
CA PHE A 488 4.95 -21.85 -4.60
C PHE A 488 3.55 -21.53 -5.12
N HIS A 489 2.58 -21.34 -4.25
CA HIS A 489 1.33 -20.71 -4.66
C HIS A 489 1.53 -19.21 -4.87
N PHE A 490 0.95 -18.66 -5.93
CA PHE A 490 1.01 -17.24 -6.15
C PHE A 490 0.26 -16.51 -5.01
N SER A 491 0.90 -15.49 -4.44
CA SER A 491 0.28 -14.51 -3.55
C SER A 491 0.92 -13.15 -3.86
N PRO A 492 0.18 -12.04 -3.78
CA PRO A 492 0.76 -10.73 -4.05
C PRO A 492 1.80 -10.41 -2.98
N GLN A 493 2.86 -9.69 -3.34
CA GLN A 493 3.91 -9.29 -2.41
C GLN A 493 3.33 -8.55 -1.20
N LYS A 494 2.32 -7.70 -1.41
CA LYS A 494 1.61 -6.96 -0.37
C LYS A 494 0.14 -6.77 -0.72
N GLY A 495 -0.68 -6.45 0.26
CA GLY A 495 -2.07 -6.06 0.04
C GLY A 495 -3.03 -7.25 -0.12
N TRP A 496 -4.22 -6.97 -0.61
CA TRP A 496 -5.30 -7.95 -0.76
C TRP A 496 -5.37 -8.49 -2.19
N MET A 497 -5.53 -9.80 -2.34
CA MET A 497 -5.88 -10.47 -3.60
C MET A 497 -7.16 -11.31 -3.42
N ASN A 498 -8.05 -11.22 -4.40
CA ASN A 498 -9.10 -12.23 -4.61
C ASN A 498 -9.03 -12.87 -6.01
N ASP A 499 -10.03 -12.67 -6.84
CA ASP A 499 -10.29 -13.44 -8.05
C ASP A 499 -9.14 -13.33 -9.06
N PRO A 500 -8.69 -14.45 -9.65
CA PRO A 500 -7.88 -14.43 -10.86
C PRO A 500 -8.66 -13.77 -12.02
N ASN A 501 -7.98 -12.91 -12.78
CA ASN A 501 -8.55 -12.17 -13.89
C ASN A 501 -7.63 -12.21 -15.11
N GLY A 502 -8.18 -11.87 -16.27
CA GLY A 502 -7.37 -11.55 -17.44
C GLY A 502 -6.42 -12.67 -17.88
N LEU A 503 -6.74 -13.94 -17.59
CA LEU A 503 -5.79 -15.04 -17.78
C LEU A 503 -5.59 -15.32 -19.26
N PHE A 504 -4.37 -15.18 -19.76
CA PHE A 504 -4.03 -15.55 -21.14
C PHE A 504 -2.58 -16.01 -21.29
N TYR A 505 -2.32 -16.76 -22.35
CA TYR A 505 -0.97 -17.10 -22.79
C TYR A 505 -0.61 -16.38 -24.08
N LEU A 506 0.57 -15.75 -24.13
CA LEU A 506 1.09 -15.12 -25.34
C LEU A 506 2.63 -15.15 -25.33
N ASN A 507 3.22 -15.49 -26.47
CA ASN A 507 4.67 -15.44 -26.70
C ASN A 507 5.50 -16.15 -25.61
N GLY A 508 5.10 -17.36 -25.19
CA GLY A 508 5.85 -18.11 -24.17
C GLY A 508 5.54 -17.71 -22.73
N THR A 509 4.58 -16.82 -22.50
CA THR A 509 4.30 -16.23 -21.18
C THR A 509 2.83 -16.42 -20.82
N TYR A 510 2.58 -16.96 -19.62
CA TYR A 510 1.29 -16.97 -18.96
C TYR A 510 1.12 -15.68 -18.16
N HIS A 511 -0.03 -15.03 -18.31
CA HIS A 511 -0.40 -13.81 -17.60
C HIS A 511 -1.48 -14.11 -16.58
N LEU A 512 -1.22 -13.77 -15.33
CA LEU A 512 -2.15 -13.85 -14.21
C LEU A 512 -2.45 -12.41 -13.75
N PHE A 513 -3.64 -11.90 -14.07
CA PHE A 513 -4.15 -10.72 -13.38
C PHE A 513 -5.00 -11.16 -12.22
N PHE A 514 -5.28 -10.26 -11.29
CA PHE A 514 -6.07 -10.59 -10.12
C PHE A 514 -6.70 -9.34 -9.52
N GLN A 515 -7.86 -9.48 -8.92
CA GLN A 515 -8.48 -8.43 -8.13
C GLN A 515 -7.56 -8.06 -6.97
N HIS A 516 -7.22 -6.79 -6.87
CA HIS A 516 -6.16 -6.34 -5.99
C HIS A 516 -6.51 -5.04 -5.25
N THR A 517 -6.05 -4.94 -3.99
CA THR A 517 -5.93 -3.67 -3.25
C THR A 517 -4.48 -3.59 -2.73
N PRO A 518 -3.61 -2.71 -3.26
CA PRO A 518 -2.16 -2.87 -3.11
C PRO A 518 -1.64 -2.24 -1.82
N PHE A 519 -2.46 -1.43 -1.15
CA PHE A 519 -2.09 -0.58 -0.03
C PHE A 519 -2.58 -1.11 1.33
N GLN A 520 -3.40 -2.18 1.34
CA GLN A 520 -3.97 -2.79 2.54
C GLN A 520 -4.35 -4.25 2.27
N SER A 521 -4.28 -5.10 3.30
CA SER A 521 -4.59 -6.55 3.26
C SER A 521 -6.06 -6.88 3.55
N VAL A 522 -6.94 -5.87 3.49
CA VAL A 522 -8.40 -6.00 3.59
C VAL A 522 -8.97 -5.39 2.30
N PRO A 523 -10.03 -5.94 1.69
CA PRO A 523 -10.53 -5.43 0.42
C PRO A 523 -11.04 -3.98 0.56
N ASP A 524 -10.60 -3.09 -0.34
CA ASP A 524 -11.27 -1.80 -0.59
C ASP A 524 -12.01 -1.92 -1.93
N PHE A 525 -13.27 -2.35 -1.87
CA PHE A 525 -14.11 -2.51 -3.07
C PHE A 525 -14.26 -1.21 -3.87
N GLY A 526 -14.04 -0.04 -3.26
CA GLY A 526 -14.07 1.24 -3.97
C GLY A 526 -12.79 1.62 -4.71
N LYS A 527 -11.70 0.89 -4.47
CA LYS A 527 -10.39 1.10 -5.11
C LYS A 527 -9.81 -0.18 -5.70
N MET A 528 -10.69 -1.13 -5.99
CA MET A 528 -10.32 -2.39 -6.60
C MET A 528 -9.71 -2.16 -7.98
N HIS A 529 -8.62 -2.86 -8.26
CA HIS A 529 -7.87 -2.77 -9.50
C HIS A 529 -7.36 -4.16 -9.90
N TRP A 530 -6.83 -4.30 -11.11
CA TRP A 530 -6.16 -5.54 -11.52
C TRP A 530 -4.67 -5.48 -11.21
N GLY A 531 -4.22 -6.33 -10.28
CA GLY A 531 -2.81 -6.70 -10.14
C GLY A 531 -2.35 -7.55 -11.33
N HIS A 532 -1.04 -7.79 -11.45
CA HIS A 532 -0.49 -8.52 -12.60
C HIS A 532 0.76 -9.31 -12.21
N ALA A 533 0.81 -10.58 -12.59
CA ALA A 533 1.99 -11.43 -12.54
C ALA A 533 2.15 -12.22 -13.84
N ILE A 534 3.37 -12.65 -14.14
CA ILE A 534 3.69 -13.46 -15.30
C ILE A 534 4.48 -14.70 -14.93
N SER A 535 4.33 -15.77 -15.69
CA SER A 535 5.11 -17.00 -15.54
C SER A 535 5.42 -17.63 -16.90
N LYS A 536 6.52 -18.38 -16.98
CA LYS A 536 6.83 -19.22 -18.15
C LYS A 536 6.35 -20.66 -17.99
N ASP A 537 5.99 -21.07 -16.77
CA ASP A 537 5.76 -22.47 -16.42
C ASP A 537 4.62 -22.68 -15.41
N LEU A 538 3.83 -21.63 -15.13
CA LEU A 538 2.70 -21.65 -14.21
C LEU A 538 3.07 -21.91 -12.74
N VAL A 539 4.36 -22.00 -12.40
CA VAL A 539 4.83 -22.28 -11.04
C VAL A 539 5.63 -21.11 -10.50
N LYS A 540 6.65 -20.64 -11.23
CA LYS A 540 7.44 -19.48 -10.82
C LYS A 540 6.81 -18.21 -11.39
N TRP A 541 6.29 -17.38 -10.51
CA TRP A 541 5.60 -16.13 -10.86
C TRP A 541 6.48 -14.92 -10.58
N GLU A 542 6.51 -13.99 -11.53
CA GLU A 542 7.08 -12.65 -11.38
C GLU A 542 5.94 -11.65 -11.31
N GLU A 543 5.77 -11.01 -10.16
CA GLU A 543 4.78 -9.93 -9.99
C GLU A 543 5.26 -8.66 -10.68
N LEU A 544 4.35 -8.02 -11.42
CA LEU A 544 4.53 -6.78 -12.15
C LEU A 544 3.75 -5.65 -11.49
N THR A 545 3.91 -4.44 -11.99
CA THR A 545 3.10 -3.31 -11.54
C THR A 545 1.62 -3.54 -11.84
N PRO A 546 0.71 -3.11 -10.94
CA PRO A 546 -0.73 -3.09 -11.21
C PRO A 546 -1.10 -2.61 -12.61
N ALA A 547 -1.96 -3.37 -13.29
CA ALA A 547 -2.22 -3.24 -14.71
C ALA A 547 -3.35 -2.26 -15.04
N ILE A 548 -4.51 -2.41 -14.38
CA ILE A 548 -5.70 -1.60 -14.66
C ILE A 548 -6.21 -1.00 -13.35
N ALA A 549 -5.87 0.27 -13.11
CA ALA A 549 -6.30 1.02 -11.94
C ALA A 549 -7.77 1.49 -12.03
N TYR A 550 -8.43 1.70 -10.88
CA TYR A 550 -9.73 2.38 -10.82
C TYR A 550 -9.63 3.83 -11.32
N ASP A 551 -10.77 4.42 -11.68
CA ASP A 551 -10.84 5.84 -12.11
C ASP A 551 -12.18 6.48 -11.75
N GLU A 552 -12.47 7.65 -12.33
CA GLU A 552 -13.71 8.40 -12.09
C GLU A 552 -14.98 7.63 -12.42
N LYS A 553 -14.92 6.58 -13.27
CA LYS A 553 -16.05 5.71 -13.60
C LYS A 553 -16.30 4.63 -12.56
N GLY A 554 -15.35 4.37 -11.66
CA GLY A 554 -15.52 3.42 -10.56
C GLY A 554 -14.36 2.45 -10.39
N ALA A 555 -14.59 1.46 -9.51
CA ALA A 555 -13.66 0.38 -9.25
C ALA A 555 -13.62 -0.61 -10.42
N ILE A 556 -12.49 -1.30 -10.57
CA ILE A 556 -12.30 -2.33 -11.61
C ILE A 556 -12.54 -3.68 -10.96
N PHE A 557 -13.64 -4.31 -11.35
CA PHE A 557 -14.05 -5.63 -10.91
C PHE A 557 -13.53 -6.71 -11.89
N SER A 558 -13.80 -7.97 -11.54
CA SER A 558 -13.30 -9.14 -12.25
C SER A 558 -13.68 -9.15 -13.73
N GLY A 559 -12.96 -9.99 -14.48
CA GLY A 559 -13.14 -10.13 -15.92
C GLY A 559 -12.03 -10.96 -16.57
N SER A 560 -11.95 -10.90 -17.89
CA SER A 560 -11.10 -11.74 -18.73
C SER A 560 -10.29 -10.92 -19.72
N ALA A 561 -9.34 -11.57 -20.39
CA ALA A 561 -8.57 -10.97 -21.47
C ALA A 561 -8.39 -11.99 -22.59
N VAL A 562 -8.40 -11.48 -23.82
CA VAL A 562 -8.30 -12.29 -25.04
C VAL A 562 -7.22 -11.73 -25.96
N VAL A 563 -6.58 -12.63 -26.71
CA VAL A 563 -5.60 -12.27 -27.75
C VAL A 563 -6.32 -12.07 -29.08
N ASP A 564 -6.48 -10.82 -29.53
CA ASP A 564 -7.22 -10.46 -30.75
C ASP A 564 -6.30 -10.52 -31.98
N THR A 565 -5.95 -11.75 -32.37
CA THR A 565 -5.03 -12.09 -33.47
C THR A 565 -5.42 -11.48 -34.81
N ASP A 566 -6.72 -11.44 -35.10
CA ASP A 566 -7.27 -10.89 -36.34
C ASP A 566 -7.51 -9.36 -36.27
N ASN A 567 -7.14 -8.71 -35.17
CA ASN A 567 -7.36 -7.29 -34.90
C ASN A 567 -8.81 -6.86 -35.17
N THR A 568 -9.77 -7.70 -34.78
CA THR A 568 -11.20 -7.45 -34.96
C THR A 568 -11.67 -6.23 -34.15
N SER A 569 -10.98 -5.92 -33.05
CA SER A 569 -11.17 -4.71 -32.27
C SER A 569 -10.63 -3.46 -32.97
N GLY A 570 -9.72 -3.58 -33.93
CA GLY A 570 -9.06 -2.44 -34.57
C GLY A 570 -8.13 -1.66 -33.64
N PHE A 571 -7.71 -2.22 -32.50
CA PHE A 571 -6.73 -1.58 -31.60
C PHE A 571 -5.27 -1.83 -32.01
N GLY A 572 -5.01 -2.87 -32.80
CA GLY A 572 -3.68 -3.24 -33.26
C GLY A 572 -3.02 -2.15 -34.12
N ASP A 573 -1.71 -1.99 -33.95
CA ASP A 573 -0.87 -1.00 -34.65
C ASP A 573 -0.21 -1.57 -35.93
N GLY A 574 -0.57 -2.80 -36.32
CA GLY A 574 0.01 -3.55 -37.44
C GLY A 574 1.36 -4.21 -37.15
N LYS A 575 1.92 -4.02 -35.94
CA LYS A 575 3.18 -4.64 -35.50
C LYS A 575 2.96 -5.62 -34.36
N ASN A 576 2.07 -5.27 -33.44
CA ASN A 576 1.77 -6.05 -32.25
C ASN A 576 0.33 -6.54 -32.30
N VAL A 577 0.12 -7.80 -31.91
CA VAL A 577 -1.22 -8.35 -31.73
C VAL A 577 -1.84 -7.72 -30.48
N PRO A 578 -3.01 -7.05 -30.59
CA PRO A 578 -3.66 -6.46 -29.43
C PRO A 578 -4.17 -7.55 -28.49
N VAL A 579 -3.92 -7.35 -27.19
CA VAL A 579 -4.63 -8.08 -26.13
C VAL A 579 -5.72 -7.18 -25.59
N VAL A 580 -6.94 -7.69 -25.49
CA VAL A 580 -8.10 -6.91 -25.01
C VAL A 580 -8.61 -7.51 -23.71
N ALA A 581 -8.56 -6.72 -22.64
CA ALA A 581 -9.18 -7.03 -21.37
C ALA A 581 -10.63 -6.53 -21.39
N ILE A 582 -11.54 -7.36 -20.91
CA ILE A 582 -12.94 -7.00 -20.67
C ILE A 582 -13.20 -7.21 -19.19
N PHE A 583 -13.72 -6.18 -18.51
CA PHE A 583 -13.87 -6.13 -17.07
C PHE A 583 -15.13 -5.38 -16.67
N THR A 584 -15.56 -5.58 -15.43
CA THR A 584 -16.70 -4.85 -14.87
C THR A 584 -16.23 -3.53 -14.24
N TYR A 585 -16.86 -2.41 -14.58
CA TYR A 585 -16.83 -1.21 -13.75
C TYR A 585 -17.93 -1.30 -12.71
N ASN A 586 -17.56 -0.98 -11.46
CA ASN A 586 -18.52 -0.81 -10.38
C ASN A 586 -18.54 0.65 -9.92
N ASP A 587 -19.65 1.36 -10.19
CA ASP A 587 -19.85 2.73 -9.74
C ASP A 587 -20.24 2.73 -8.25
N MET A 588 -19.26 3.03 -7.40
CA MET A 588 -19.42 3.05 -5.96
C MET A 588 -20.43 4.07 -5.45
N LYS A 589 -20.74 5.14 -6.22
CA LYS A 589 -21.76 6.11 -5.81
C LYS A 589 -23.15 5.50 -5.99
N LYS A 590 -23.38 4.88 -7.15
CA LYS A 590 -24.61 4.16 -7.47
C LYS A 590 -24.85 2.98 -6.53
N GLU A 591 -23.81 2.18 -6.30
CA GLU A 591 -23.90 1.03 -5.39
C GLU A 591 -24.26 1.47 -3.95
N LYS A 592 -23.61 2.52 -3.43
CA LYS A 592 -23.93 3.07 -2.10
C LYS A 592 -25.33 3.69 -2.02
N ALA A 593 -25.84 4.20 -3.13
CA ALA A 593 -27.22 4.67 -3.25
C ALA A 593 -28.25 3.53 -3.38
N GLY A 594 -27.79 2.28 -3.51
CA GLY A 594 -28.65 1.10 -3.72
C GLY A 594 -29.22 1.02 -5.13
N GLU A 595 -28.63 1.71 -6.10
CA GLU A 595 -29.05 1.64 -7.50
C GLU A 595 -28.70 0.27 -8.10
N ILE A 596 -29.63 -0.27 -8.89
CA ILE A 596 -29.53 -1.62 -9.47
C ILE A 596 -28.51 -1.67 -10.62
N ASP A 597 -28.22 -0.54 -11.27
CA ASP A 597 -27.43 -0.46 -12.49
C ASP A 597 -25.98 -0.02 -12.26
N ALA A 598 -25.44 -0.23 -11.05
CA ALA A 598 -24.09 0.20 -10.65
C ALA A 598 -22.96 -0.51 -11.42
N GLN A 599 -23.20 -1.72 -11.94
CA GLN A 599 -22.19 -2.54 -12.60
C GLN A 599 -22.34 -2.54 -14.12
N SER A 600 -21.29 -2.25 -14.89
CA SER A 600 -21.30 -2.23 -16.36
C SER A 600 -20.02 -2.81 -16.95
N GLN A 601 -20.01 -3.25 -18.22
CA GLN A 601 -18.84 -3.91 -18.81
C GLN A 601 -18.05 -2.95 -19.69
N ALA A 602 -16.73 -2.95 -19.51
CA ALA A 602 -15.78 -2.08 -20.17
C ALA A 602 -14.59 -2.87 -20.70
N ILE A 603 -13.82 -2.24 -21.59
CA ILE A 603 -12.62 -2.84 -22.18
C ILE A 603 -11.39 -1.95 -22.07
N ALA A 604 -10.23 -2.58 -22.00
CA ALA A 604 -8.92 -1.96 -22.19
C ALA A 604 -8.11 -2.82 -23.16
N TYR A 605 -7.10 -2.24 -23.79
CA TYR A 605 -6.22 -2.98 -24.69
C TYR A 605 -4.75 -2.74 -24.37
N SER A 606 -3.92 -3.72 -24.69
CA SER A 606 -2.47 -3.70 -24.58
C SER A 606 -1.84 -4.04 -25.93
N LEU A 607 -0.77 -3.31 -26.26
CA LEU A 607 0.05 -3.52 -27.47
C LEU A 607 1.49 -3.93 -27.14
N ASP A 608 1.76 -4.27 -25.88
CA ASP A 608 3.10 -4.59 -25.36
C ASP A 608 3.11 -5.91 -24.58
N ASN A 609 2.32 -6.88 -25.07
CA ASN A 609 2.18 -8.21 -24.49
C ASN A 609 1.60 -8.16 -23.05
N GLY A 610 0.58 -7.33 -22.83
CA GLY A 610 -0.17 -7.26 -21.57
C GLY A 610 0.51 -6.49 -20.44
N LYS A 611 1.61 -5.76 -20.70
CA LYS A 611 2.36 -5.04 -19.64
C LYS A 611 1.75 -3.70 -19.29
N THR A 612 1.25 -2.96 -20.28
CA THR A 612 0.53 -1.70 -20.08
C THR A 612 -0.81 -1.71 -20.80
N TRP A 613 -1.77 -1.00 -20.22
CA TRP A 613 -3.16 -1.04 -20.66
C TRP A 613 -3.70 0.36 -20.93
N THR A 614 -4.38 0.50 -22.06
CA THR A 614 -5.11 1.71 -22.44
C THR A 614 -6.61 1.41 -22.38
N LYS A 615 -7.33 2.11 -21.50
CA LYS A 615 -8.79 1.99 -21.41
C LYS A 615 -9.46 2.59 -22.64
N TYR A 616 -10.47 1.92 -23.17
CA TYR A 616 -11.22 2.42 -24.31
C TYR A 616 -12.04 3.66 -23.93
N SER A 617 -11.89 4.74 -24.69
CA SER A 617 -12.50 6.04 -24.38
C SER A 617 -14.02 5.98 -24.30
N ASN A 618 -14.66 5.12 -25.11
CA ASN A 618 -16.10 5.00 -25.21
C ASN A 618 -16.70 3.98 -24.22
N ASN A 619 -15.92 3.52 -23.23
CA ASN A 619 -16.45 2.67 -22.16
C ASN A 619 -17.63 3.35 -21.41
N PRO A 620 -18.61 2.56 -20.91
CA PRO A 620 -18.70 1.09 -21.00
C PRO A 620 -19.17 0.61 -22.37
N VAL A 621 -18.71 -0.58 -22.79
CA VAL A 621 -19.13 -1.25 -24.04
C VAL A 621 -20.44 -2.01 -23.91
N LEU A 622 -20.82 -2.40 -22.69
CA LEU A 622 -22.11 -3.00 -22.38
C LEU A 622 -22.66 -2.36 -21.11
N LYS A 623 -23.72 -1.56 -21.27
CA LYS A 623 -24.43 -0.94 -20.17
C LYS A 623 -25.26 -1.98 -19.41
N ASN A 624 -25.49 -1.73 -18.13
CA ASN A 624 -26.36 -2.56 -17.32
C ASN A 624 -27.82 -2.46 -17.84
N PRO A 625 -28.51 -3.58 -18.09
CA PRO A 625 -29.90 -3.56 -18.56
C PRO A 625 -30.95 -3.48 -17.41
N GLY A 626 -30.53 -3.21 -16.17
CA GLY A 626 -31.39 -3.17 -14.97
C GLY A 626 -31.29 -4.42 -14.09
N ILE A 627 -30.08 -4.97 -13.92
CA ILE A 627 -29.77 -6.19 -13.17
C ILE A 627 -28.75 -5.85 -12.06
N LYS A 628 -29.09 -6.21 -10.81
CA LYS A 628 -28.37 -5.79 -9.59
C LYS A 628 -26.91 -6.26 -9.54
N ASP A 629 -26.70 -7.50 -9.93
CA ASP A 629 -25.40 -8.15 -9.93
C ASP A 629 -25.11 -8.51 -11.40
N PHE A 630 -24.30 -7.70 -12.08
CA PHE A 630 -24.10 -7.80 -13.53
C PHE A 630 -22.61 -7.64 -13.83
N ARG A 631 -21.86 -8.74 -13.71
CA ARG A 631 -20.39 -8.68 -13.62
C ARG A 631 -19.67 -9.93 -14.13
N ASP A 632 -18.35 -9.83 -14.12
CA ASP A 632 -17.37 -10.88 -14.38
C ASP A 632 -17.41 -11.40 -15.82
N PRO A 633 -17.20 -10.55 -16.83
CA PRO A 633 -17.25 -10.95 -18.23
C PRO A 633 -16.11 -11.92 -18.59
N LYS A 634 -16.46 -13.15 -18.96
CA LYS A 634 -15.56 -14.08 -19.66
C LYS A 634 -15.79 -14.01 -21.15
N VAL A 635 -14.76 -13.67 -21.91
CA VAL A 635 -14.82 -13.63 -23.37
C VAL A 635 -13.92 -14.69 -23.99
N PHE A 636 -14.38 -15.28 -25.09
CA PHE A 636 -13.61 -16.18 -25.95
C PHE A 636 -14.00 -16.01 -27.42
N TRP A 637 -13.15 -16.53 -28.31
CA TRP A 637 -13.40 -16.54 -29.76
C TRP A 637 -14.09 -17.84 -30.20
N ASP A 638 -15.28 -17.74 -30.81
CA ASP A 638 -15.91 -18.83 -31.55
C ASP A 638 -15.37 -18.84 -32.98
N ALA A 639 -14.31 -19.62 -33.21
CA ALA A 639 -13.67 -19.74 -34.53
C ALA A 639 -14.61 -20.27 -35.62
N LYS A 640 -15.57 -21.15 -35.27
CA LYS A 640 -16.51 -21.76 -36.23
C LYS A 640 -17.45 -20.71 -36.82
N ARG A 641 -17.89 -19.75 -36.01
CA ARG A 641 -18.85 -18.70 -36.41
C ARG A 641 -18.23 -17.32 -36.56
N LYS A 642 -16.91 -17.21 -36.33
CA LYS A 642 -16.12 -15.98 -36.41
C LYS A 642 -16.76 -14.85 -35.60
N GLN A 643 -16.97 -15.09 -34.31
CA GLN A 643 -17.55 -14.12 -33.38
C GLN A 643 -16.92 -14.25 -32.00
N TRP A 644 -16.88 -13.14 -31.27
CA TRP A 644 -16.62 -13.14 -29.84
C TRP A 644 -17.88 -13.46 -29.08
N VAL A 645 -17.74 -14.27 -28.03
CA VAL A 645 -18.84 -14.60 -27.13
C VAL A 645 -18.42 -14.20 -25.72
N MET A 646 -19.30 -13.48 -25.02
CA MET A 646 -19.15 -13.13 -23.62
C MET A 646 -20.14 -13.92 -22.79
N GLY A 647 -19.64 -14.71 -21.84
CA GLY A 647 -20.41 -15.14 -20.69
C GLY A 647 -20.33 -14.08 -19.60
N LEU A 648 -21.47 -13.67 -19.05
CA LEU A 648 -21.57 -12.69 -17.96
C LEU A 648 -22.48 -13.20 -16.85
N ALA A 649 -22.05 -13.07 -15.60
CA ALA A 649 -22.90 -13.39 -14.47
C ALA A 649 -23.95 -12.29 -14.27
N ALA A 650 -25.20 -12.71 -14.22
CA ALA A 650 -26.37 -11.85 -14.08
C ALA A 650 -27.20 -12.34 -12.89
N GLN A 651 -26.83 -11.91 -11.69
CA GLN A 651 -27.44 -12.33 -10.43
C GLN A 651 -27.29 -13.83 -10.16
N ASP A 652 -28.30 -14.61 -10.47
CA ASP A 652 -28.44 -16.04 -10.16
C ASP A 652 -28.41 -16.89 -11.43
N ARG A 653 -28.00 -16.30 -12.57
CA ARG A 653 -27.97 -16.96 -13.86
C ARG A 653 -26.82 -16.42 -14.72
N GLN A 654 -26.58 -17.11 -15.83
CA GLN A 654 -25.60 -16.73 -16.82
C GLN A 654 -26.28 -16.07 -18.03
N HIS A 655 -25.76 -14.92 -18.47
CA HIS A 655 -26.13 -14.30 -19.75
C HIS A 655 -25.01 -14.51 -20.78
N PHE A 656 -25.41 -14.69 -22.04
CA PHE A 656 -24.51 -14.78 -23.18
C PHE A 656 -24.71 -13.61 -24.14
N TYR A 657 -23.62 -13.01 -24.58
CA TYR A 657 -23.60 -11.92 -25.56
C TYR A 657 -22.65 -12.25 -26.71
N GLY A 658 -22.95 -11.77 -27.91
CA GLY A 658 -22.13 -11.94 -29.11
C GLY A 658 -21.62 -10.60 -29.64
N SER A 659 -20.39 -10.60 -30.16
CA SER A 659 -19.78 -9.43 -30.80
C SER A 659 -18.93 -9.81 -32.00
N LYS A 660 -18.78 -8.88 -32.94
CA LYS A 660 -17.82 -9.00 -34.06
C LYS A 660 -16.51 -8.24 -33.82
N ASN A 661 -16.45 -7.37 -32.82
CA ASN A 661 -15.35 -6.40 -32.66
C ASN A 661 -15.00 -6.07 -31.20
N LEU A 662 -15.52 -6.85 -30.23
CA LEU A 662 -15.34 -6.67 -28.78
C LEU A 662 -15.95 -5.37 -28.19
N LYS A 663 -16.54 -4.51 -29.02
CA LYS A 663 -17.12 -3.21 -28.63
C LYS A 663 -18.64 -3.23 -28.67
N ASP A 664 -19.20 -3.81 -29.72
CA ASP A 664 -20.65 -3.86 -29.93
C ASP A 664 -21.16 -5.25 -29.53
N TRP A 665 -21.94 -5.30 -28.45
CA TRP A 665 -22.44 -6.54 -27.86
C TRP A 665 -23.95 -6.69 -28.05
N THR A 666 -24.37 -7.87 -28.51
CA THR A 666 -25.78 -8.24 -28.67
C THR A 666 -26.11 -9.39 -27.74
N PHE A 667 -27.19 -9.28 -26.97
CA PHE A 667 -27.68 -10.37 -26.13
C PHE A 667 -28.07 -11.58 -26.98
N LEU A 668 -27.66 -12.79 -26.57
CA LEU A 668 -27.90 -14.04 -27.28
C LEU A 668 -28.90 -14.91 -26.53
N SER A 669 -28.60 -15.27 -25.28
CA SER A 669 -29.44 -16.13 -24.46
C SER A 669 -29.08 -16.02 -22.97
N GLU A 670 -29.85 -16.70 -22.13
CA GLU A 670 -29.53 -16.94 -20.72
C GLU A 670 -29.50 -18.44 -20.40
N PHE A 671 -28.88 -18.83 -19.29
CA PHE A 671 -28.84 -20.19 -18.77
C PHE A 671 -28.74 -20.18 -17.24
N GLY A 672 -29.31 -21.19 -16.58
CA GLY A 672 -28.96 -21.51 -15.19
C GLY A 672 -30.04 -21.27 -14.14
N LYS A 673 -31.06 -20.42 -14.39
CA LYS A 673 -32.07 -19.97 -13.41
C LYS A 673 -32.61 -21.05 -12.46
N ASP A 674 -32.87 -22.24 -12.98
CA ASP A 674 -33.54 -23.32 -12.25
C ASP A 674 -32.64 -24.57 -12.08
N VAL A 675 -31.35 -24.50 -12.43
CA VAL A 675 -30.42 -25.64 -12.44
C VAL A 675 -29.08 -25.34 -11.78
N GLY A 676 -28.61 -26.25 -10.92
CA GLY A 676 -27.38 -26.08 -10.15
C GLY A 676 -27.57 -25.34 -8.83
N GLY A 677 -26.46 -24.91 -8.23
CA GLY A 677 -26.43 -24.27 -6.91
C GLY A 677 -26.87 -22.81 -6.96
N HIS A 678 -27.82 -22.44 -6.10
CA HIS A 678 -28.40 -21.09 -6.00
C HIS A 678 -28.42 -20.57 -4.56
N GLY A 679 -27.44 -20.97 -3.73
CA GLY A 679 -27.32 -20.51 -2.35
C GLY A 679 -26.91 -19.04 -2.20
N GLY A 680 -26.56 -18.39 -3.31
CA GLY A 680 -26.02 -17.03 -3.38
C GLY A 680 -25.88 -16.56 -4.83
N VAL A 681 -25.18 -15.44 -5.01
CA VAL A 681 -24.98 -14.81 -6.32
C VAL A 681 -24.00 -15.66 -7.15
N TRP A 682 -24.27 -15.80 -8.45
CA TRP A 682 -23.37 -16.39 -9.43
C TRP A 682 -22.32 -15.35 -9.84
N GLU A 683 -21.07 -15.78 -9.94
CA GLU A 683 -19.90 -14.94 -10.22
C GLU A 683 -18.89 -15.72 -11.09
N CYS A 684 -17.94 -15.00 -11.68
CA CYS A 684 -16.78 -15.55 -12.40
C CYS A 684 -17.11 -16.74 -13.34
N PRO A 685 -17.96 -16.57 -14.36
CA PRO A 685 -18.26 -17.64 -15.30
C PRO A 685 -17.07 -17.97 -16.20
N ASP A 686 -17.01 -19.21 -16.68
CA ASP A 686 -16.04 -19.61 -17.71
C ASP A 686 -16.62 -20.66 -18.66
N LEU A 687 -16.65 -20.37 -19.96
CA LEU A 687 -17.22 -21.25 -20.98
C LEU A 687 -16.15 -21.60 -22.01
N PHE A 688 -15.93 -22.90 -22.22
CA PHE A 688 -14.96 -23.39 -23.21
C PHE A 688 -15.34 -24.76 -23.78
N PRO A 689 -14.93 -25.06 -25.03
CA PRO A 689 -15.00 -26.40 -25.56
C PRO A 689 -13.89 -27.27 -24.95
N ILE A 690 -14.16 -28.56 -24.82
CA ILE A 690 -13.21 -29.55 -24.36
C ILE A 690 -13.49 -30.91 -25.00
N LYS A 691 -12.43 -31.61 -25.37
CA LYS A 691 -12.52 -32.97 -25.90
C LYS A 691 -12.67 -33.96 -24.74
N VAL A 692 -13.58 -34.93 -24.89
CA VAL A 692 -13.72 -36.02 -23.93
C VAL A 692 -12.53 -36.97 -24.10
N GLU A 693 -11.74 -37.12 -23.04
CA GLU A 693 -10.49 -37.87 -23.01
C GLU A 693 -10.69 -39.30 -23.55
N GLY A 694 -9.78 -39.75 -24.42
CA GLY A 694 -9.85 -41.07 -25.05
C GLY A 694 -10.92 -41.24 -26.14
N THR A 695 -11.67 -40.20 -26.50
CA THR A 695 -12.70 -40.26 -27.57
C THR A 695 -12.51 -39.16 -28.61
N ASN A 696 -13.40 -39.04 -29.60
CA ASN A 696 -13.48 -37.87 -30.50
C ASN A 696 -14.68 -36.96 -30.20
N GLU A 697 -15.38 -37.23 -29.10
CA GLU A 697 -16.51 -36.41 -28.65
C GLU A 697 -15.98 -35.07 -28.11
N GLU A 698 -16.60 -33.97 -28.54
CA GLU A 698 -16.35 -32.62 -28.02
C GLU A 698 -17.60 -32.17 -27.27
N LYS A 699 -17.40 -31.56 -26.10
CA LYS A 699 -18.44 -30.97 -25.28
C LYS A 699 -18.02 -29.57 -24.84
N TRP A 700 -18.98 -28.80 -24.37
CA TRP A 700 -18.76 -27.51 -23.75
C TRP A 700 -18.91 -27.63 -22.23
N VAL A 701 -18.01 -26.98 -21.52
CA VAL A 701 -18.05 -26.88 -20.06
C VAL A 701 -18.27 -25.43 -19.68
N LEU A 702 -19.28 -25.19 -18.85
CA LEU A 702 -19.55 -23.92 -18.20
C LEU A 702 -19.21 -24.05 -16.72
N ILE A 703 -18.17 -23.35 -16.26
CA ILE A 703 -17.87 -23.17 -14.84
C ILE A 703 -18.61 -21.91 -14.36
N VAL A 704 -19.19 -21.97 -13.17
CA VAL A 704 -19.78 -20.83 -12.47
C VAL A 704 -19.38 -20.87 -11.01
N ASN A 705 -19.01 -19.74 -10.44
CA ASN A 705 -18.67 -19.60 -9.03
C ASN A 705 -19.87 -19.02 -8.28
N ILE A 706 -20.05 -19.38 -7.01
CA ILE A 706 -21.17 -18.91 -6.18
C ILE A 706 -20.74 -18.45 -4.79
N ASN A 707 -21.39 -17.41 -4.28
CA ASN A 707 -21.18 -16.93 -2.92
C ASN A 707 -22.46 -16.34 -2.28
N PRO A 708 -22.90 -16.82 -1.09
CA PRO A 708 -22.52 -18.09 -0.46
C PRO A 708 -23.17 -19.29 -1.18
N GLY A 709 -22.98 -20.51 -0.67
CA GLY A 709 -23.69 -21.72 -1.13
C GLY A 709 -22.79 -22.91 -1.47
N GLY A 710 -21.50 -22.84 -1.19
CA GLY A 710 -20.55 -23.93 -1.45
C GLY A 710 -20.84 -25.22 -0.67
N PRO A 711 -20.28 -26.37 -1.12
CA PRO A 711 -20.62 -27.70 -0.63
C PRO A 711 -20.34 -27.89 0.87
N ASN A 712 -19.32 -27.19 1.39
CA ASN A 712 -18.95 -27.21 2.81
C ASN A 712 -19.07 -25.83 3.48
N GLY A 713 -19.81 -24.90 2.86
CA GLY A 713 -20.08 -23.56 3.38
C GLY A 713 -19.21 -22.45 2.75
N GLY A 714 -19.78 -21.25 2.65
CA GLY A 714 -19.15 -20.09 2.03
C GLY A 714 -19.16 -20.15 0.50
N SER A 715 -18.09 -19.72 -0.14
CA SER A 715 -17.96 -19.61 -1.60
C SER A 715 -17.38 -20.88 -2.25
N ALA A 716 -17.79 -21.22 -3.48
CA ALA A 716 -17.27 -22.38 -4.23
C ALA A 716 -17.50 -22.28 -5.75
N ALA A 717 -16.93 -23.23 -6.51
CA ALA A 717 -17.10 -23.36 -7.96
C ALA A 717 -17.91 -24.62 -8.35
N GLN A 718 -18.92 -24.45 -9.20
CA GLN A 718 -19.69 -25.53 -9.83
C GLN A 718 -19.45 -25.57 -11.34
N TYR A 719 -19.82 -26.66 -12.01
CA TYR A 719 -19.71 -26.76 -13.46
C TYR A 719 -20.90 -27.47 -14.11
N PHE A 720 -21.07 -27.22 -15.40
CA PHE A 720 -22.08 -27.85 -16.25
C PHE A 720 -21.43 -28.39 -17.52
N VAL A 721 -21.86 -29.57 -17.97
CA VAL A 721 -21.43 -30.16 -19.25
C VAL A 721 -22.59 -30.13 -20.23
N GLY A 722 -22.31 -29.70 -21.46
CA GLY A 722 -23.32 -29.52 -22.49
C GLY A 722 -22.75 -29.22 -23.86
N ASP A 723 -23.53 -28.50 -24.64
CA ASP A 723 -23.23 -28.09 -26.00
C ASP A 723 -23.54 -26.59 -26.15
N PHE A 724 -22.69 -25.86 -26.88
CA PHE A 724 -22.89 -24.45 -27.18
C PHE A 724 -22.99 -24.22 -28.70
N ASP A 725 -24.13 -23.69 -29.14
CA ASP A 725 -24.43 -23.52 -30.56
C ASP A 725 -23.97 -22.15 -31.12
N GLY A 726 -23.15 -21.41 -30.36
CA GLY A 726 -22.74 -20.05 -30.67
C GLY A 726 -23.69 -18.97 -30.13
N LYS A 727 -24.82 -19.36 -29.54
CA LYS A 727 -25.80 -18.46 -28.90
C LYS A 727 -26.27 -19.00 -27.56
N THR A 728 -26.64 -20.27 -27.50
CA THR A 728 -27.30 -20.92 -26.37
C THR A 728 -26.45 -22.07 -25.86
N PHE A 729 -26.27 -22.14 -24.54
CA PHE A 729 -25.72 -23.30 -23.85
C PHE A 729 -26.85 -24.26 -23.47
N LYS A 730 -26.78 -25.50 -23.94
CA LYS A 730 -27.72 -26.56 -23.61
C LYS A 730 -26.99 -27.68 -22.88
N MET A 731 -27.46 -28.03 -21.68
CA MET A 731 -26.89 -29.17 -20.94
C MET A 731 -27.07 -30.48 -21.71
N ASP A 732 -26.08 -31.35 -21.56
CA ASP A 732 -26.11 -32.70 -22.10
C ASP A 732 -27.17 -33.55 -21.36
N ASP A 733 -27.86 -34.45 -22.06
CA ASP A 733 -28.95 -35.26 -21.49
C ASP A 733 -28.45 -36.22 -20.40
N VAL A 734 -27.24 -36.77 -20.55
CA VAL A 734 -26.63 -37.65 -19.54
C VAL A 734 -26.22 -36.82 -18.33
N PHE A 735 -25.56 -35.69 -18.55
CA PHE A 735 -25.19 -34.79 -17.47
C PHE A 735 -26.41 -34.21 -16.73
N THR A 736 -27.52 -33.97 -17.44
CA THR A 736 -28.78 -33.54 -16.81
C THR A 736 -29.31 -34.59 -15.84
N LYS A 737 -29.30 -35.87 -16.22
CA LYS A 737 -29.71 -36.97 -15.34
C LYS A 737 -28.75 -37.15 -14.16
N GLN A 738 -27.46 -36.93 -14.38
CA GLN A 738 -26.46 -36.93 -13.32
C GLN A 738 -26.74 -35.81 -12.31
N LEU A 739 -26.94 -34.57 -12.80
CA LEU A 739 -27.19 -33.40 -11.96
C LEU A 739 -28.52 -33.50 -11.19
N GLN A 740 -29.54 -34.18 -11.73
CA GLN A 740 -30.77 -34.45 -10.97
C GLN A 740 -30.54 -35.31 -9.73
N LYS A 741 -29.55 -36.20 -9.76
CA LYS A 741 -29.17 -37.03 -8.60
C LYS A 741 -28.26 -36.27 -7.64
N GLU A 742 -27.23 -35.62 -8.17
CA GLU A 742 -26.18 -34.94 -7.39
C GLU A 742 -26.61 -33.54 -6.90
N LYS A 743 -27.66 -32.96 -7.50
CA LYS A 743 -28.14 -31.58 -7.38
C LYS A 743 -27.17 -30.52 -7.92
N VAL A 744 -25.87 -30.64 -7.60
CA VAL A 744 -24.81 -29.72 -8.04
C VAL A 744 -23.54 -30.51 -8.31
N ALA A 745 -22.89 -30.23 -9.45
CA ALA A 745 -21.57 -30.75 -9.78
C ALA A 745 -20.50 -29.74 -9.36
N TRP A 746 -19.77 -30.06 -8.29
CA TRP A 746 -18.72 -29.19 -7.74
C TRP A 746 -17.37 -29.43 -8.40
N LEU A 747 -16.67 -28.36 -8.72
CA LEU A 747 -15.30 -28.38 -9.22
C LEU A 747 -14.29 -28.74 -8.12
N ASP A 748 -14.56 -28.29 -6.90
CA ASP A 748 -13.79 -28.54 -5.69
C ASP A 748 -14.75 -28.64 -4.50
N TRP A 749 -14.50 -29.60 -3.61
CA TRP A 749 -15.32 -29.85 -2.43
C TRP A 749 -14.76 -29.17 -1.18
N GLY A 750 -13.52 -28.69 -1.24
CA GLY A 750 -12.91 -27.89 -0.19
C GLY A 750 -13.54 -26.51 -0.08
N ARG A 751 -13.16 -25.80 0.97
CA ARG A 751 -13.71 -24.47 1.25
C ARG A 751 -12.92 -23.35 0.59
N ASP A 752 -11.69 -23.60 0.17
CA ASP A 752 -10.77 -22.57 -0.29
C ASP A 752 -10.42 -22.74 -1.78
N ASN A 753 -11.44 -22.86 -2.63
CA ASN A 753 -11.27 -22.73 -4.08
C ASN A 753 -12.46 -21.99 -4.69
N TYR A 754 -12.26 -20.72 -5.03
CA TYR A 754 -13.26 -19.82 -5.59
C TYR A 754 -12.74 -19.10 -6.84
N ALA A 755 -13.63 -18.43 -7.59
CA ALA A 755 -13.29 -17.68 -8.80
C ALA A 755 -12.38 -18.47 -9.77
N SER A 756 -12.64 -19.78 -9.90
CA SER A 756 -11.85 -20.66 -10.77
C SER A 756 -12.16 -20.36 -12.23
N VAL A 757 -11.17 -19.84 -12.96
CA VAL A 757 -11.30 -19.48 -14.38
C VAL A 757 -10.06 -19.91 -15.18
N SER A 758 -10.24 -20.12 -16.48
CA SER A 758 -9.20 -20.63 -17.38
C SER A 758 -8.43 -19.55 -18.12
N PHE A 759 -7.18 -19.89 -18.45
CA PHE A 759 -6.34 -19.14 -19.37
C PHE A 759 -6.88 -19.21 -20.80
N ASP A 760 -6.94 -18.06 -21.47
CA ASP A 760 -7.13 -17.95 -22.90
C ASP A 760 -5.84 -18.28 -23.66
N ASN A 761 -5.99 -18.73 -24.91
CA ASN A 761 -4.89 -18.90 -25.87
C ASN A 761 -3.73 -19.82 -25.40
N VAL A 762 -4.01 -20.80 -24.54
CA VAL A 762 -3.02 -21.82 -24.13
C VAL A 762 -2.71 -22.76 -25.31
N PRO A 763 -1.44 -23.12 -25.55
CA PRO A 763 -1.06 -24.05 -26.62
C PRO A 763 -1.66 -25.46 -26.46
N ASP A 764 -1.60 -26.22 -27.55
CA ASP A 764 -1.97 -27.65 -27.61
C ASP A 764 -3.43 -27.95 -27.19
N ASN A 765 -4.31 -26.95 -27.28
CA ASN A 765 -5.71 -27.03 -26.83
C ASN A 765 -5.87 -27.48 -25.36
N LYS A 766 -4.82 -27.31 -24.54
CA LYS A 766 -4.92 -27.57 -23.11
C LYS A 766 -5.82 -26.54 -22.45
N ARG A 767 -6.56 -26.98 -21.44
CA ARG A 767 -7.34 -26.09 -20.58
C ARG A 767 -6.71 -26.05 -19.21
N VAL A 768 -6.12 -24.90 -18.88
CA VAL A 768 -5.54 -24.66 -17.56
C VAL A 768 -6.43 -23.66 -16.82
N ILE A 769 -6.79 -23.99 -15.58
CA ILE A 769 -7.51 -23.09 -14.66
C ILE A 769 -6.63 -22.70 -13.48
N ILE A 770 -6.99 -21.59 -12.85
CA ILE A 770 -6.48 -21.19 -11.54
C ILE A 770 -7.65 -20.56 -10.77
N GLY A 771 -7.68 -20.77 -9.45
CA GLY A 771 -8.70 -20.23 -8.56
C GLY A 771 -8.09 -19.39 -7.46
N TRP A 772 -8.92 -18.58 -6.80
CA TRP A 772 -8.59 -17.95 -5.54
C TRP A 772 -8.69 -18.97 -4.41
N MET A 773 -7.57 -19.22 -3.75
CA MET A 773 -7.44 -20.15 -2.63
C MET A 773 -7.82 -19.45 -1.32
N SER A 774 -9.10 -19.11 -1.19
CA SER A 774 -9.71 -18.55 0.02
C SER A 774 -11.24 -18.67 -0.02
N ASN A 775 -11.92 -18.10 0.98
CA ASN A 775 -13.37 -18.12 1.09
C ASN A 775 -13.94 -16.84 1.69
N TRP A 776 -14.98 -16.27 1.07
CA TRP A 776 -15.61 -15.03 1.52
C TRP A 776 -16.16 -15.05 2.95
N ASP A 777 -16.40 -16.22 3.56
CA ASP A 777 -16.83 -16.32 4.96
C ASP A 777 -15.80 -15.77 5.97
N TYR A 778 -14.51 -15.79 5.62
CA TYR A 778 -13.41 -15.46 6.53
C TYR A 778 -12.19 -14.84 5.84
N ALA A 779 -12.25 -14.59 4.53
CA ALA A 779 -11.10 -14.15 3.77
C ALA A 779 -10.50 -12.86 4.31
N ASP A 780 -11.27 -11.94 4.90
CA ASP A 780 -10.81 -10.68 5.52
C ASP A 780 -10.31 -10.82 6.97
N LYS A 781 -10.36 -12.03 7.53
CA LYS A 781 -10.05 -12.33 8.94
C LYS A 781 -8.87 -13.27 9.11
N VAL A 782 -8.38 -13.90 8.04
CA VAL A 782 -7.24 -14.82 8.12
C VAL A 782 -6.00 -14.14 8.72
N PRO A 783 -5.12 -14.87 9.43
CA PRO A 783 -4.02 -14.31 10.21
C PRO A 783 -2.80 -13.94 9.35
N THR A 784 -3.04 -13.34 8.17
CA THR A 784 -2.02 -12.67 7.34
C THR A 784 -2.39 -11.20 7.20
N SER A 785 -1.42 -10.30 7.40
CA SER A 785 -1.62 -8.85 7.53
C SER A 785 -0.80 -8.03 6.55
N ALA A 786 0.34 -8.56 6.06
CA ALA A 786 1.14 -7.89 5.04
C ALA A 786 0.59 -8.13 3.63
N TRP A 787 0.10 -9.34 3.40
CA TRP A 787 -0.53 -9.81 2.18
C TRP A 787 -1.73 -10.68 2.57
N ARG A 788 -2.67 -10.85 1.65
CA ARG A 788 -3.83 -11.71 1.90
C ARG A 788 -4.41 -12.23 0.61
N GLY A 789 -4.80 -13.50 0.62
CA GLY A 789 -5.23 -14.22 -0.58
C GLY A 789 -4.04 -14.85 -1.31
N SER A 790 -4.31 -16.00 -1.89
CA SER A 790 -3.37 -16.74 -2.73
C SER A 790 -4.15 -17.43 -3.85
N ALA A 791 -3.45 -17.84 -4.90
CA ALA A 791 -4.03 -18.68 -5.94
C ALA A 791 -3.88 -20.16 -5.58
N THR A 792 -4.77 -21.01 -6.09
CA THR A 792 -4.54 -22.46 -6.11
C THR A 792 -3.37 -22.80 -7.04
N ILE A 793 -2.84 -24.02 -6.95
CA ILE A 793 -1.92 -24.47 -8.00
C ILE A 793 -2.66 -24.47 -9.33
N PRO A 794 -2.07 -24.00 -10.45
CA PRO A 794 -2.71 -24.12 -11.73
C PRO A 794 -3.04 -25.58 -12.06
N ARG A 795 -4.24 -25.81 -12.57
CA ARG A 795 -4.78 -27.15 -12.82
C ARG A 795 -5.09 -27.34 -14.29
N GLU A 796 -4.58 -28.41 -14.87
CA GLU A 796 -5.03 -28.89 -16.17
C GLU A 796 -6.37 -29.63 -15.98
N ILE A 797 -7.37 -29.19 -16.74
CA ILE A 797 -8.72 -29.76 -16.75
C ILE A 797 -8.86 -30.70 -17.92
N GLN A 798 -9.44 -31.88 -17.67
CA GLN A 798 -9.88 -32.79 -18.72
C GLN A 798 -11.32 -33.24 -18.43
N LEU A 799 -12.08 -33.51 -19.48
CA LEU A 799 -13.39 -34.12 -19.36
C LEU A 799 -13.25 -35.61 -19.61
N VAL A 800 -13.57 -36.43 -18.62
CA VAL A 800 -13.53 -37.90 -18.75
C VAL A 800 -14.94 -38.47 -18.67
N LYS A 801 -15.11 -39.66 -19.26
CA LYS A 801 -16.37 -40.40 -19.20
C LYS A 801 -16.17 -41.64 -18.34
N LYS A 802 -16.90 -41.74 -17.23
CA LYS A 802 -16.85 -42.87 -16.31
C LYS A 802 -18.17 -43.64 -16.41
N GLY A 803 -18.12 -44.78 -17.09
CA GLY A 803 -19.36 -45.41 -17.57
C GLY A 803 -20.05 -44.50 -18.57
N ASN A 804 -21.22 -43.97 -18.21
CA ASN A 804 -21.94 -42.98 -19.04
C ASN A 804 -21.75 -41.53 -18.56
N ASP A 805 -21.37 -41.33 -17.29
CA ASP A 805 -21.40 -40.02 -16.66
C ASP A 805 -20.14 -39.20 -17.00
N TYR A 806 -20.32 -37.87 -17.05
CA TYR A 806 -19.23 -36.94 -17.34
C TYR A 806 -18.62 -36.46 -16.03
N THR A 807 -17.29 -36.49 -15.96
CA THR A 807 -16.54 -35.99 -14.81
C THR A 807 -15.45 -35.04 -15.30
N LEU A 808 -15.44 -33.85 -14.74
CA LEU A 808 -14.37 -32.89 -14.98
C LEU A 808 -13.22 -33.19 -14.01
N VAL A 809 -12.13 -33.76 -14.50
CA VAL A 809 -10.96 -34.05 -13.68
C VAL A 809 -10.04 -32.84 -13.62
N ASN A 810 -9.53 -32.57 -12.42
CA ASN A 810 -8.65 -31.46 -12.10
C ASN A 810 -7.29 -31.98 -11.66
N ASN A 811 -6.22 -31.77 -12.43
CA ASN A 811 -4.89 -32.20 -12.02
C ASN A 811 -3.91 -31.02 -11.97
N PRO A 812 -3.00 -30.96 -10.98
CA PRO A 812 -1.98 -29.93 -10.97
C PRO A 812 -1.09 -30.03 -12.21
N VAL A 813 -0.71 -28.89 -12.76
CA VAL A 813 0.16 -28.79 -13.93
C VAL A 813 1.46 -29.58 -13.74
N LYS A 814 1.92 -30.25 -14.80
CA LYS A 814 3.07 -31.19 -14.71
C LYS A 814 4.38 -30.45 -14.44
N GLU A 815 4.43 -29.16 -14.75
CA GLU A 815 5.56 -28.24 -14.60
C GLU A 815 6.09 -28.20 -13.16
N ILE A 816 5.22 -28.38 -12.15
CA ILE A 816 5.63 -28.41 -10.73
C ILE A 816 6.66 -29.52 -10.45
N ASN A 817 6.63 -30.62 -11.21
CA ASN A 817 7.56 -31.73 -11.02
C ASN A 817 9.01 -31.37 -11.40
N LYS A 818 9.23 -30.29 -12.17
CA LYS A 818 10.58 -29.80 -12.50
C LYS A 818 11.34 -29.31 -11.27
N TYR A 819 10.60 -28.98 -10.21
CA TYR A 819 11.15 -28.41 -8.97
C TYR A 819 11.36 -29.45 -7.87
N VAL A 820 11.17 -30.75 -8.16
CA VAL A 820 11.46 -31.82 -7.21
C VAL A 820 12.96 -31.88 -6.95
N SER A 821 13.36 -31.52 -5.74
CA SER A 821 14.76 -31.47 -5.30
C SER A 821 15.17 -32.76 -4.58
N LYS A 822 14.22 -33.41 -3.92
CA LYS A 822 14.44 -34.63 -3.14
C LYS A 822 13.23 -35.53 -3.22
N THR A 823 13.45 -36.82 -3.44
CA THR A 823 12.40 -37.83 -3.45
C THR A 823 12.68 -38.88 -2.40
N ILE A 824 11.67 -39.21 -1.59
CA ILE A 824 11.69 -40.39 -0.73
C ILE A 824 10.59 -41.35 -1.18
N LYS A 825 11.00 -42.59 -1.45
CA LYS A 825 10.09 -43.71 -1.71
C LYS A 825 10.03 -44.56 -0.45
N VAL A 826 8.85 -44.65 0.15
CA VAL A 826 8.64 -45.48 1.33
C VAL A 826 8.27 -46.88 0.86
N LYS A 827 8.89 -47.90 1.46
CA LYS A 827 8.56 -49.30 1.16
C LYS A 827 7.11 -49.57 1.54
N ASN A 828 6.46 -50.53 0.89
CA ASN A 828 5.07 -50.89 1.16
C ASN A 828 4.85 -51.08 2.65
N ILE A 829 3.92 -50.30 3.21
CA ILE A 829 3.59 -50.36 4.62
C ILE A 829 2.37 -51.27 4.75
N LYS A 830 2.52 -52.33 5.54
CA LYS A 830 1.42 -53.19 6.00
C LYS A 830 1.37 -53.14 7.51
N GLY A 831 0.19 -52.95 8.07
CA GLY A 831 0.00 -52.95 9.51
C GLY A 831 -1.38 -52.48 9.92
N LYS A 832 -1.60 -52.47 11.23
CA LYS A 832 -2.82 -52.04 11.91
C LYS A 832 -2.45 -51.07 13.02
N GLY A 833 -3.33 -50.12 13.33
CA GLY A 833 -3.12 -49.04 14.29
C GLY A 833 -2.50 -47.80 13.65
N LYS A 834 -1.97 -46.91 14.50
CA LYS A 834 -1.26 -45.69 14.06
C LYS A 834 0.16 -46.05 13.66
N LEU A 835 0.47 -45.92 12.38
CA LEU A 835 1.79 -46.15 11.80
C LEU A 835 2.39 -44.78 11.44
N SER A 836 3.50 -44.43 12.10
CA SER A 836 4.30 -43.28 11.69
C SER A 836 5.02 -43.58 10.37
N ILE A 837 5.29 -42.55 9.58
CA ILE A 837 6.09 -42.63 8.35
C ILE A 837 7.38 -41.88 8.64
N PRO A 838 8.41 -42.52 9.26
CA PRO A 838 9.60 -41.83 9.76
C PRO A 838 10.38 -41.11 8.66
N GLU A 839 10.28 -41.60 7.43
CA GLU A 839 10.83 -40.98 6.23
C GLU A 839 10.27 -39.58 5.96
N ALA A 840 9.04 -39.28 6.39
CA ALA A 840 8.42 -37.97 6.19
C ALA A 840 9.16 -36.86 6.92
N GLY A 841 9.67 -37.12 8.14
CA GLY A 841 10.48 -36.16 8.91
C GLY A 841 11.84 -35.84 8.28
N LYS A 842 12.21 -36.51 7.19
CA LYS A 842 13.42 -36.23 6.40
C LYS A 842 13.15 -35.29 5.23
N ILE A 843 11.90 -34.89 4.99
CA ILE A 843 11.48 -33.93 3.97
C ILE A 843 10.87 -32.71 4.62
N ASP A 844 11.07 -31.55 4.02
CA ASP A 844 10.31 -30.36 4.36
C ASP A 844 8.87 -30.47 3.83
N LEU A 845 7.94 -30.80 4.74
CA LEU A 845 6.51 -30.94 4.42
C LEU A 845 5.83 -29.61 4.09
N THR A 846 6.48 -28.46 4.32
CA THR A 846 5.94 -27.15 3.92
C THR A 846 6.06 -26.87 2.42
N GLN A 847 6.68 -27.77 1.68
CA GLN A 847 6.88 -27.66 0.23
C GLN A 847 6.98 -29.06 -0.38
N ALA A 848 5.88 -29.82 -0.34
CA ALA A 848 5.90 -31.24 -0.67
C ALA A 848 4.75 -31.68 -1.59
N ILE A 849 5.04 -32.68 -2.44
CA ILE A 849 4.04 -33.45 -3.18
C ILE A 849 4.07 -34.88 -2.65
N ILE A 850 2.95 -35.35 -2.09
CA ILE A 850 2.80 -36.70 -1.56
C ILE A 850 1.90 -37.48 -2.50
N ASN A 851 2.34 -38.65 -2.95
CA ASN A 851 1.56 -39.56 -3.78
C ASN A 851 1.51 -40.93 -3.11
N PHE A 852 0.34 -41.57 -3.08
CA PHE A 852 0.22 -42.95 -2.63
C PHE A 852 -1.05 -43.61 -3.16
N ASN A 853 -1.03 -44.95 -3.16
CA ASN A 853 -2.18 -45.77 -3.52
C ASN A 853 -2.58 -46.66 -2.35
N LEU A 854 -3.87 -46.72 -2.08
CA LEU A 854 -4.48 -47.69 -1.18
C LEU A 854 -5.09 -48.82 -2.02
N LYS A 855 -4.79 -50.06 -1.63
CA LYS A 855 -5.38 -51.26 -2.25
C LYS A 855 -6.11 -52.09 -1.21
N ASN A 856 -7.07 -52.89 -1.68
CA ASN A 856 -7.88 -53.79 -0.85
C ASN A 856 -8.67 -53.06 0.24
N LEU A 857 -9.15 -51.86 -0.06
CA LEU A 857 -9.94 -51.05 0.87
C LEU A 857 -11.19 -51.83 1.35
N LYS A 858 -11.44 -51.75 2.65
CA LYS A 858 -12.61 -52.30 3.35
C LYS A 858 -13.55 -51.16 3.73
N GLN A 859 -14.75 -51.50 4.22
CA GLN A 859 -15.74 -50.54 4.70
C GLN A 859 -15.34 -49.95 6.06
N GLU A 860 -14.27 -49.17 6.08
CA GLU A 860 -13.73 -48.52 7.28
C GLU A 860 -13.21 -47.12 6.97
N THR A 861 -12.71 -46.42 7.99
CA THR A 861 -12.05 -45.12 7.86
C THR A 861 -10.54 -45.27 7.82
N TYR A 862 -9.93 -44.60 6.85
CA TYR A 862 -8.51 -44.51 6.63
C TYR A 862 -8.09 -43.06 6.84
N THR A 863 -7.40 -42.78 7.94
CA THR A 863 -7.01 -41.41 8.33
C THR A 863 -5.52 -41.22 8.20
N PHE A 864 -5.12 -40.22 7.43
CA PHE A 864 -3.76 -39.69 7.40
C PHE A 864 -3.73 -38.42 8.25
N THR A 865 -2.68 -38.28 9.05
CA THR A 865 -2.52 -37.17 9.98
C THR A 865 -1.18 -36.52 9.75
N LEU A 866 -1.20 -35.23 9.42
CA LEU A 866 -0.05 -34.34 9.56
C LEU A 866 -0.03 -33.81 10.99
N SER A 867 1.12 -33.87 11.66
CA SER A 867 1.27 -33.37 13.03
C SER A 867 2.58 -32.64 13.28
N ASN A 868 2.62 -31.85 14.35
CA ASN A 868 3.80 -31.14 14.80
C ASN A 868 4.02 -31.27 16.31
N ALA A 869 5.17 -30.77 16.78
CA ALA A 869 5.56 -30.80 18.19
C ALA A 869 4.67 -29.94 19.10
N ALA A 870 3.88 -29.01 18.53
CA ALA A 870 2.91 -28.21 19.28
C ALA A 870 1.59 -28.95 19.55
N GLY A 871 1.45 -30.20 19.08
CA GLY A 871 0.23 -31.00 19.25
C GLY A 871 -0.89 -30.64 18.27
N GLU A 872 -0.60 -29.84 17.25
CA GLU A 872 -1.53 -29.47 16.18
C GLU A 872 -1.59 -30.60 15.15
N SER A 873 -2.75 -30.76 14.51
CA SER A 873 -2.96 -31.81 13.51
C SER A 873 -3.89 -31.38 12.38
N LEU A 874 -3.65 -31.97 11.21
CA LEU A 874 -4.51 -31.88 10.04
C LEU A 874 -4.80 -33.29 9.55
N ASP A 875 -6.05 -33.72 9.71
CA ASP A 875 -6.48 -35.08 9.41
C ASP A 875 -7.21 -35.11 8.07
N PHE A 876 -6.90 -36.08 7.22
CA PHE A 876 -7.57 -36.27 5.94
C PHE A 876 -7.60 -37.73 5.53
N GLY A 877 -8.46 -38.08 4.61
CA GLY A 877 -8.48 -39.43 4.04
C GLY A 877 -9.84 -39.83 3.52
N ILE A 878 -10.18 -41.10 3.68
CA ILE A 878 -11.42 -41.69 3.17
C ILE A 878 -12.15 -42.40 4.31
N ASN A 879 -13.40 -42.01 4.53
CA ASN A 879 -14.37 -42.83 5.25
C ASN A 879 -15.11 -43.67 4.23
N ASN A 880 -14.66 -44.92 4.05
CA ASN A 880 -15.21 -45.80 3.04
C ASN A 880 -16.56 -46.40 3.50
N SER A 881 -16.80 -46.50 4.81
CA SER A 881 -18.08 -46.94 5.39
C SER A 881 -19.23 -46.00 5.01
N ASP A 882 -19.00 -44.69 5.13
CA ASP A 882 -19.99 -43.65 4.86
C ASP A 882 -19.83 -43.03 3.46
N HIS A 883 -18.90 -43.56 2.66
CA HIS A 883 -18.62 -43.17 1.27
C HIS A 883 -18.29 -41.68 1.09
N TYR A 884 -17.29 -41.15 1.81
CA TYR A 884 -16.78 -39.80 1.56
C TYR A 884 -15.27 -39.67 1.78
N LEU A 885 -14.66 -38.74 1.04
CA LEU A 885 -13.37 -38.16 1.39
C LEU A 885 -13.57 -37.09 2.45
N PHE A 886 -12.59 -36.89 3.31
CA PHE A 886 -12.67 -35.86 4.32
C PHE A 886 -11.35 -35.13 4.54
N LEU A 887 -11.49 -33.92 5.09
CA LEU A 887 -10.42 -33.11 5.62
C LEU A 887 -10.92 -32.41 6.89
N ASP A 888 -10.18 -32.55 7.98
CA ASP A 888 -10.46 -31.95 9.28
C ASP A 888 -9.31 -31.03 9.69
N ARG A 889 -9.58 -29.72 9.58
CA ARG A 889 -8.66 -28.65 10.00
C ARG A 889 -8.98 -28.06 11.38
N THR A 890 -9.88 -28.67 12.16
CA THR A 890 -10.32 -28.14 13.47
C THR A 890 -9.20 -28.03 14.50
N LYS A 891 -8.11 -28.80 14.33
CA LYS A 891 -6.91 -28.79 15.19
C LYS A 891 -5.66 -28.33 14.47
N SER A 892 -5.81 -27.66 13.32
CA SER A 892 -4.69 -27.28 12.45
C SER A 892 -3.85 -26.10 12.93
N GLY A 893 -4.19 -25.55 14.10
CA GLY A 893 -3.51 -24.43 14.75
C GLY A 893 -4.47 -23.28 15.01
N LYS A 894 -4.19 -22.10 14.43
CA LYS A 894 -5.05 -20.92 14.56
C LYS A 894 -6.33 -21.11 13.77
N THR A 895 -7.46 -21.18 14.48
CA THR A 895 -8.80 -21.31 13.89
C THR A 895 -9.81 -20.34 14.48
N ASP A 896 -9.43 -19.60 15.52
CA ASP A 896 -10.29 -18.75 16.35
C ASP A 896 -10.59 -17.37 15.73
N PHE A 897 -9.88 -16.99 14.68
CA PHE A 897 -10.12 -15.74 13.94
C PHE A 897 -11.49 -15.70 13.23
N SER A 898 -12.15 -16.85 13.04
CA SER A 898 -13.54 -16.92 12.55
C SER A 898 -14.19 -18.24 12.95
N GLU A 899 -15.36 -18.18 13.57
CA GLU A 899 -16.19 -19.37 13.86
C GLU A 899 -16.56 -20.15 12.59
N LYS A 900 -16.55 -19.47 11.45
CA LYS A 900 -16.81 -20.07 10.14
C LYS A 900 -15.56 -20.66 9.49
N PHE A 901 -14.37 -20.58 10.07
CA PHE A 901 -13.16 -21.13 9.47
C PHE A 901 -13.13 -22.66 9.56
N ALA A 902 -13.22 -23.24 10.76
CA ALA A 902 -13.24 -24.69 10.96
C ALA A 902 -14.50 -25.17 11.71
N PRO A 903 -15.72 -24.91 11.21
CA PRO A 903 -16.96 -25.21 11.94
C PRO A 903 -17.29 -26.71 11.96
N LYS A 904 -16.78 -27.49 11.00
CA LYS A 904 -17.01 -28.92 10.85
C LYS A 904 -15.96 -29.54 9.92
N ILE A 905 -15.92 -30.87 9.90
CA ILE A 905 -15.15 -31.67 8.93
C ILE A 905 -15.70 -31.43 7.52
N THR A 906 -14.81 -31.14 6.58
CA THR A 906 -15.14 -31.03 5.15
C THR A 906 -15.30 -32.41 4.55
N LYS A 907 -16.34 -32.60 3.75
CA LYS A 907 -16.67 -33.90 3.13
C LYS A 907 -16.88 -33.77 1.63
N ALA A 908 -16.36 -34.74 0.87
CA ALA A 908 -16.66 -34.95 -0.54
C ALA A 908 -17.26 -36.36 -0.74
N PRO A 909 -18.52 -36.50 -1.18
CA PRO A 909 -19.15 -37.79 -1.34
C PRO A 909 -18.52 -38.62 -2.45
N LEU A 910 -18.52 -39.92 -2.24
CA LEU A 910 -18.01 -40.96 -3.14
C LEU A 910 -19.14 -41.88 -3.58
N GLU A 911 -19.00 -42.44 -4.78
CA GLU A 911 -19.94 -43.41 -5.32
C GLU A 911 -19.70 -44.79 -4.73
N GLY A 912 -20.36 -45.06 -3.60
CA GLY A 912 -20.30 -46.35 -2.90
C GLY A 912 -18.90 -46.71 -2.40
N ASN A 913 -18.70 -48.01 -2.17
CA ASN A 913 -17.46 -48.53 -1.61
C ASN A 913 -16.33 -48.53 -2.62
N GLN A 914 -15.22 -47.89 -2.24
CA GLN A 914 -13.99 -47.89 -3.02
C GLN A 914 -13.19 -49.15 -2.71
N LYS A 915 -12.68 -49.82 -3.76
CA LYS A 915 -11.76 -50.98 -3.62
C LYS A 915 -10.29 -50.55 -3.63
N GLU A 916 -10.01 -49.48 -4.36
CA GLU A 916 -8.70 -48.85 -4.48
C GLU A 916 -8.89 -47.33 -4.45
N ALA A 917 -7.86 -46.62 -4.01
CA ALA A 917 -7.83 -45.16 -4.02
C ALA A 917 -6.42 -44.67 -4.35
N ALA A 918 -6.32 -43.66 -5.20
CA ALA A 918 -5.08 -42.96 -5.50
C ALA A 918 -5.16 -41.53 -4.97
N PHE A 919 -4.14 -41.11 -4.22
CA PHE A 919 -4.05 -39.76 -3.67
C PHE A 919 -2.81 -39.07 -4.23
N LYS A 920 -2.99 -37.83 -4.65
CA LYS A 920 -1.92 -36.85 -4.83
C LYS A 920 -2.24 -35.65 -3.97
N ILE A 921 -1.31 -35.25 -3.13
CA ILE A 921 -1.46 -34.15 -2.18
C ILE A 921 -0.38 -33.14 -2.46
N ILE A 922 -0.77 -31.89 -2.59
CA ILE A 922 0.15 -30.74 -2.66
C ILE A 922 0.07 -30.04 -1.31
N LEU A 923 1.22 -29.93 -0.64
CA LEU A 923 1.37 -29.25 0.64
C LEU A 923 2.26 -28.02 0.46
N ASP A 924 1.73 -26.90 0.91
CA ASP A 924 2.47 -25.65 1.11
C ASP A 924 2.38 -25.25 2.61
N LYS A 925 3.00 -24.13 3.00
CA LYS A 925 3.02 -23.66 4.39
C LYS A 925 1.63 -23.53 5.03
N THR A 926 0.65 -23.11 4.25
CA THR A 926 -0.71 -22.78 4.73
C THR A 926 -1.80 -23.40 3.89
N SER A 927 -1.48 -24.37 3.02
CA SER A 927 -2.50 -24.99 2.18
C SER A 927 -2.23 -26.46 1.93
N ILE A 928 -3.35 -27.16 1.73
CA ILE A 928 -3.39 -28.55 1.33
C ILE A 928 -4.40 -28.68 0.18
N GLU A 929 -3.96 -29.27 -0.92
CA GLU A 929 -4.80 -29.64 -2.06
C GLU A 929 -4.74 -31.16 -2.25
N ILE A 930 -5.88 -31.82 -2.08
CA ILE A 930 -6.01 -33.27 -2.19
C ILE A 930 -6.69 -33.60 -3.51
N PHE A 931 -5.97 -34.28 -4.40
CA PHE A 931 -6.44 -34.78 -5.69
C PHE A 931 -6.68 -36.29 -5.58
N TYR A 932 -7.94 -36.68 -5.53
CA TYR A 932 -8.36 -38.07 -5.43
C TYR A 932 -8.60 -38.67 -6.82
N ASN A 933 -8.11 -39.90 -7.03
CA ASN A 933 -8.27 -40.68 -8.27
C ASN A 933 -8.02 -39.85 -9.53
N ASN A 934 -6.80 -39.32 -9.66
CA ASN A 934 -6.41 -38.45 -10.78
C ASN A 934 -7.31 -37.22 -10.94
N GLY A 935 -7.74 -36.61 -9.83
CA GLY A 935 -8.45 -35.34 -9.85
C GLY A 935 -9.96 -35.44 -10.07
N GLU A 936 -10.56 -36.65 -9.97
CA GLU A 936 -12.01 -36.85 -10.01
C GLU A 936 -12.75 -36.07 -8.91
N LYS A 937 -12.12 -35.97 -7.74
CA LYS A 937 -12.57 -35.14 -6.63
C LYS A 937 -11.36 -34.39 -6.09
N VAL A 938 -11.57 -33.11 -5.78
CA VAL A 938 -10.54 -32.25 -5.18
C VAL A 938 -11.08 -31.65 -3.88
N ILE A 939 -10.22 -31.59 -2.87
CA ILE A 939 -10.46 -30.81 -1.64
C ILE A 939 -9.30 -29.84 -1.48
N THR A 940 -9.60 -28.55 -1.52
CA THR A 940 -8.64 -27.47 -1.26
C THR A 940 -8.98 -26.72 0.01
N GLU A 941 -8.04 -26.67 0.95
CA GLU A 941 -8.20 -25.89 2.18
C GLU A 941 -6.92 -25.19 2.60
N ILE A 942 -7.09 -24.01 3.20
CA ILE A 942 -6.03 -23.32 3.91
C ILE A 942 -6.02 -23.69 5.40
N PHE A 943 -4.86 -23.54 6.04
CA PHE A 943 -4.66 -23.73 7.49
C PHE A 943 -3.56 -22.79 8.00
N PHE A 944 -3.52 -22.55 9.31
CA PHE A 944 -2.56 -21.63 9.92
C PHE A 944 -1.97 -22.23 11.20
N SER A 945 -0.97 -23.08 11.06
CA SER A 945 -0.32 -23.73 12.21
C SER A 945 0.56 -22.76 13.00
N ASN A 946 0.80 -23.04 14.28
CA ASN A 946 1.80 -22.30 15.07
C ASN A 946 3.21 -22.86 14.82
N GLN A 947 3.32 -24.11 14.37
CA GLN A 947 4.58 -24.70 13.90
C GLN A 947 4.36 -25.49 12.59
N PRO A 948 5.35 -25.56 11.70
CA PRO A 948 5.27 -26.44 10.54
C PRO A 948 4.94 -27.88 10.92
N PHE A 949 4.07 -28.54 10.14
CA PHE A 949 3.90 -29.98 10.26
C PHE A 949 5.20 -30.69 9.89
N THR A 950 5.62 -31.64 10.72
CA THR A 950 6.92 -32.33 10.60
C THR A 950 6.77 -33.84 10.54
N GLU A 951 5.60 -34.37 10.88
CA GLU A 951 5.30 -35.79 10.87
C GLU A 951 4.09 -36.09 10.00
N LEU A 952 4.14 -37.22 9.30
CA LEU A 952 3.00 -37.83 8.62
C LEU A 952 2.80 -39.22 9.20
N SER A 953 1.56 -39.53 9.58
CA SER A 953 1.17 -40.85 10.07
C SER A 953 -0.13 -41.30 9.40
N VAL A 954 -0.36 -42.61 9.44
CA VAL A 954 -1.61 -43.22 8.97
C VAL A 954 -2.20 -44.07 10.07
N SER A 955 -3.49 -43.93 10.33
CA SER A 955 -4.26 -44.75 11.27
C SER A 955 -5.13 -45.72 10.48
N LEU A 956 -4.88 -47.01 10.68
CA LEU A 956 -5.54 -48.11 9.98
C LEU A 956 -6.26 -49.02 11.00
N ASN A 957 -7.58 -49.18 10.88
CA ASN A 957 -8.34 -50.03 11.80
C ASN A 957 -8.09 -51.54 11.58
N GLN A 958 -7.71 -51.92 10.36
CA GLN A 958 -7.33 -53.28 9.97
C GLN A 958 -6.07 -53.29 9.10
N GLU A 959 -5.51 -54.48 8.91
CA GLU A 959 -4.33 -54.66 8.07
C GLU A 959 -4.62 -54.24 6.62
N THR A 960 -4.02 -53.12 6.20
CA THR A 960 -4.17 -52.55 4.85
C THR A 960 -2.80 -52.31 4.25
N GLU A 961 -2.72 -52.43 2.92
CA GLU A 961 -1.48 -52.21 2.18
C GLU A 961 -1.45 -50.79 1.60
N LEU A 962 -0.54 -49.96 2.13
CA LEU A 962 -0.18 -48.68 1.55
C LEU A 962 0.96 -48.91 0.55
N ASN A 963 0.66 -48.68 -0.73
CA ASN A 963 1.57 -48.91 -1.84
C ASN A 963 2.02 -47.59 -2.47
N ASN A 964 3.22 -47.60 -3.06
CA ASN A 964 3.75 -46.50 -3.86
C ASN A 964 3.75 -45.14 -3.14
N LEU A 965 4.00 -45.13 -1.82
CA LEU A 965 4.14 -43.86 -1.11
C LEU A 965 5.43 -43.16 -1.54
N VAL A 966 5.26 -42.05 -2.25
CA VAL A 966 6.33 -41.19 -2.75
C VAL A 966 6.11 -39.79 -2.22
N ILE A 967 7.10 -39.28 -1.49
CA ILE A 967 7.12 -37.91 -0.97
C ILE A 967 8.21 -37.16 -1.74
N ASN A 968 7.82 -36.12 -2.45
CA ASN A 968 8.72 -35.26 -3.21
C ASN A 968 8.81 -33.90 -2.54
N GLN A 969 10.00 -33.48 -2.11
CA GLN A 969 10.27 -32.11 -1.68
C GLN A 969 10.48 -31.23 -2.90
N LEU A 970 9.88 -30.04 -2.89
CA LEU A 970 10.07 -29.01 -3.89
C LEU A 970 11.18 -28.04 -3.47
N ASN A 971 11.82 -27.39 -4.44
CA ASN A 971 12.68 -26.23 -4.22
C ASN A 971 12.56 -25.28 -5.42
N ILE A 972 11.93 -24.13 -5.21
CA ILE A 972 11.54 -23.19 -6.28
C ILE A 972 12.39 -21.90 -6.26
N ASN A 973 13.28 -21.78 -5.25
CA ASN A 973 14.19 -20.64 -5.05
C ASN A 973 15.21 -20.51 -6.18
#